data_AF-A0A7Y0PCN7-F1
#
_entry.id   AF-A0A7Y0PCN7-F1
#
_cell.length_a   1.000
_cell.length_b   1.000
_cell.length_c   1.000
_cell.angle_alpha   90.00
_cell.angle_beta   90.00
_cell.angle_gamma   90.00
#
_symmetry.space_group_name_H-M   'P 1'
#
loop_
_entity.id
_entity.type
_entity.pdbx_description
1 polymer ?
#
loop_
_entity_poly.entity_id
_entity_poly.type
_entity_poly.pdbx_seq_one_letter_code
_entity_poly.pdbx_strand_id
1 'polypeptide(L)'
;MSRAQFRRIAAGALSLSTVGVAASLFATPANANPAGDGLVISEAYVNGGSIGASFLNKFIELFNPTSSAINLSGDSLQYRAPTSTVVPSGSQVFALSGTVAAHGHFLIQLPGNGAASNPGAPLPAADLSTGGSVNPGAGGGTLFIASGTSGVLPTDPAVIDKIGWGTSNSPEKTAATGNSLVLSYQRAATGADTDDNSADFTVATPVPQNAAGDGGVTTVTVTNPGTQNGVQGTAVAPVTLRASGGSGAYTWQASGLPTGLTLSDAGVISGTPAQAGTSTVTVTATDGDGATGSATFTFQVSGPAQDLSIAQIQGTDTDTSPYAGQTVTTEGVVTAAYPSGGFSGFFVETPGPDTTPGASDGVFVFGSISAAAVSVGESVRVTGKVSEFQGETEISTPTVSKLDSPLPAVTPRTLPWSQLDTDAEKEAHEGELLTPQGAFTVSDNYDANFYGSFTLAAGTTPLRQPTDAGKAGSPAAVATTADNAARMVTLDDGSSTNFSTAANSATPLPWLTTTNPVSVGATVSFHQPVVLDYRFSLWNFQPRAQVADDGAAVATFSDRRSANEHPDTLSGTKLATFNVENYFPMTGERYVSAGLGTCSYYNDRAGNHIAVNTCTGADGHAPGPRGAADATSFARQQSKIVTGINRLDASVVSLEEIENSAWFGEPRDTALSGLVDALNTAAGAKVWAYVPSPAASALPPLDHQDVIRTAFIYKPADITPVGVSAVLTTSSDDGEPFSIAREPLAQGFKKAGAADSDAFLVVANHWKSKGAGAPLYPGDEEDTSSPAVDQGAYNATRVREAQDTMAFASQSAAALGTNRIFLVGDFNSYTHEDPMETLYAGGYTDLGSKYRTSEWTYSFNSLEGSLDHVLANGPALAMATGADIWQINAQEAVAYAYSRYNYNATLLFNGADPFAASDHDPVLVGLTLPSTPAWSATKIYNTGDVVSYQGGTWRALWWTQNQKPGDPYGAWEQLATAPDGTTLWTASRIFNTGDVVSYQGKRYVAQWWTRNQAPGDPWGPWKPAA
;
A
#
# COMPACT_ATOMS: atom_id res chain seq x y z
N MET A 1 -8.18 -20.65 -15.74
CA MET A 1 -6.72 -20.74 -15.52
C MET A 1 -6.55 -21.27 -14.11
N SER A 2 -5.67 -22.24 -13.86
CA SER A 2 -5.55 -22.84 -12.52
C SER A 2 -4.91 -21.88 -11.52
N ARG A 3 -5.21 -22.03 -10.23
CA ARG A 3 -4.65 -21.21 -9.13
C ARG A 3 -3.12 -21.21 -9.13
N ALA A 4 -2.50 -22.32 -9.56
CA ALA A 4 -1.06 -22.45 -9.78
C ALA A 4 -0.47 -21.49 -10.84
N GLN A 5 -1.25 -21.02 -11.81
CA GLN A 5 -0.82 -20.05 -12.82
C GLN A 5 -0.86 -18.60 -12.31
N PHE A 6 -1.81 -18.27 -11.40
CA PHE A 6 -1.86 -16.97 -10.73
C PHE A 6 -0.68 -16.78 -9.76
N ARG A 7 -0.19 -17.85 -9.11
CA ARG A 7 0.99 -17.81 -8.22
C ARG A 7 2.26 -17.27 -8.87
N ARG A 8 2.46 -17.50 -10.18
CA ARG A 8 3.63 -16.95 -10.91
C ARG A 8 3.55 -15.45 -11.18
N ILE A 9 2.37 -14.86 -11.00
CA ILE A 9 2.12 -13.42 -11.22
C ILE A 9 1.93 -12.72 -9.86
N ALA A 10 1.35 -13.38 -8.86
CA ALA A 10 1.04 -12.80 -7.54
C ALA A 10 2.22 -12.75 -6.57
N ALA A 11 3.20 -13.66 -6.67
CA ALA A 11 4.40 -13.63 -5.82
C ALA A 11 5.38 -12.48 -6.14
N GLY A 12 5.06 -11.61 -7.10
CA GLY A 12 5.87 -10.45 -7.50
C GLY A 12 5.06 -9.21 -7.89
N ALA A 13 3.82 -9.07 -7.43
CA ALA A 13 2.97 -7.93 -7.79
C ALA A 13 2.07 -7.47 -6.64
N LEU A 14 2.69 -7.03 -5.53
CA LEU A 14 2.09 -6.01 -4.64
C LEU A 14 2.88 -4.71 -4.81
N SER A 15 2.76 -4.09 -5.98
CA SER A 15 3.21 -2.71 -6.20
C SER A 15 2.40 -2.07 -7.33
N LEU A 16 1.26 -1.47 -6.96
CA LEU A 16 0.75 -0.33 -7.73
C LEU A 16 0.82 0.90 -6.83
N SER A 17 1.93 1.61 -6.97
CA SER A 17 2.13 2.96 -6.49
C SER A 17 1.12 3.90 -7.13
N THR A 18 0.49 4.68 -6.28
CA THR A 18 -0.42 5.77 -6.59
C THR A 18 0.33 6.95 -7.16
N VAL A 19 -0.07 7.41 -8.36
CA VAL A 19 0.28 8.75 -8.87
C VAL A 19 -1.02 9.50 -9.15
N GLY A 20 -1.39 10.41 -8.24
CA GLY A 20 -2.14 11.64 -8.54
C GLY A 20 -1.16 12.83 -8.40
N VAL A 21 -1.35 14.04 -8.90
CA VAL A 21 -2.52 14.89 -9.19
C VAL A 21 -2.01 16.05 -10.07
N ALA A 22 -2.84 16.65 -10.94
CA ALA A 22 -3.22 18.09 -10.99
C ALA A 22 -3.34 18.53 -12.47
N ALA A 23 -4.12 19.52 -12.92
CA ALA A 23 -4.88 20.60 -12.29
C ALA A 23 -6.06 21.00 -13.21
N SER A 24 -7.18 21.41 -12.63
CA SER A 24 -8.31 22.00 -13.37
C SER A 24 -8.10 23.51 -13.50
N LEU A 25 -7.75 23.97 -14.71
CA LEU A 25 -7.89 25.37 -15.11
C LEU A 25 -9.30 25.56 -15.69
N PHE A 26 -10.09 26.47 -15.11
CA PHE A 26 -11.38 26.87 -15.66
C PHE A 26 -11.16 27.63 -16.97
N ALA A 27 -11.32 26.94 -18.09
CA ALA A 27 -11.56 27.56 -19.40
C ALA A 27 -13.08 27.76 -19.57
N THR A 28 -13.47 28.90 -20.11
CA THR A 28 -14.85 29.15 -20.57
C THR A 28 -15.25 28.07 -21.58
N PRO A 29 -16.44 27.43 -21.46
CA PRO A 29 -16.86 26.39 -22.38
C PRO A 29 -16.93 26.92 -23.83
N ALA A 30 -16.58 26.04 -24.78
CA ALA A 30 -16.84 26.21 -26.20
C ALA A 30 -18.35 26.40 -26.43
N ASN A 31 -18.72 27.11 -27.50
CA ASN A 31 -20.07 27.61 -27.73
C ASN A 31 -21.07 26.47 -28.01
N ALA A 32 -22.21 26.48 -27.32
CA ALA A 32 -23.41 25.83 -27.83
C ALA A 32 -23.77 26.46 -29.18
N ASN A 33 -24.49 25.67 -29.99
CA ASN A 33 -25.22 26.16 -31.14
C ASN A 33 -26.73 26.33 -30.84
N PRO A 34 -27.16 27.11 -29.83
CA PRO A 34 -28.58 27.24 -29.50
C PRO A 34 -29.32 28.07 -30.56
N ALA A 35 -28.58 28.80 -31.40
CA ALA A 35 -29.09 29.58 -32.51
C ALA A 35 -29.40 28.74 -33.77
N GLY A 36 -28.92 27.48 -33.84
CA GLY A 36 -29.08 26.61 -35.01
C GLY A 36 -28.31 27.08 -36.24
N ASP A 37 -27.21 27.80 -36.04
CA ASP A 37 -26.37 28.40 -37.08
C ASP A 37 -25.12 27.58 -37.44
N GLY A 38 -24.83 26.50 -36.70
CA GLY A 38 -23.72 25.57 -36.94
C GLY A 38 -24.13 24.11 -37.20
N LEU A 39 -23.15 23.27 -37.52
CA LEU A 39 -23.29 21.82 -37.66
C LEU A 39 -23.40 21.16 -36.27
N VAL A 40 -24.24 20.13 -36.14
CA VAL A 40 -24.36 19.36 -34.89
C VAL A 40 -24.27 17.86 -35.12
N ILE A 41 -23.88 17.11 -34.11
CA ILE A 41 -23.99 15.67 -33.96
C ILE A 41 -25.45 15.37 -33.61
N SER A 42 -26.17 14.72 -34.51
CA SER A 42 -27.56 14.32 -34.28
C SER A 42 -27.66 12.96 -33.61
N GLU A 43 -26.72 12.04 -33.88
CA GLU A 43 -26.75 10.71 -33.31
C GLU A 43 -25.34 10.14 -33.10
N ALA A 44 -25.12 9.46 -31.97
CA ALA A 44 -23.88 8.73 -31.68
C ALA A 44 -24.18 7.32 -31.17
N TYR A 45 -23.71 6.32 -31.92
CA TYR A 45 -23.82 4.91 -31.56
C TYR A 45 -22.43 4.28 -31.37
N VAL A 46 -22.08 4.03 -30.11
CA VAL A 46 -20.71 3.67 -29.69
C VAL A 46 -20.52 2.18 -29.37
N ASN A 47 -21.55 1.36 -29.54
CA ASN A 47 -21.53 -0.08 -29.19
C ASN A 47 -21.40 -1.03 -30.38
N GLY A 48 -21.23 -0.51 -31.59
CA GLY A 48 -21.23 -1.32 -32.80
C GLY A 48 -20.18 -2.43 -32.82
N GLY A 49 -20.58 -3.61 -33.30
CA GLY A 49 -19.74 -4.80 -33.41
C GLY A 49 -19.49 -5.55 -32.10
N SER A 50 -20.14 -5.15 -31.00
CA SER A 50 -20.25 -5.95 -29.77
C SER A 50 -21.30 -7.07 -29.93
N ILE A 51 -21.18 -8.14 -29.14
CA ILE A 51 -22.19 -9.21 -29.12
C ILE A 51 -23.54 -8.62 -28.67
N GLY A 52 -24.57 -8.73 -29.50
CA GLY A 52 -25.91 -8.18 -29.21
C GLY A 52 -26.09 -6.70 -29.55
N ALA A 53 -25.14 -6.10 -30.27
CA ALA A 53 -25.23 -4.74 -30.79
C ALA A 53 -26.33 -4.59 -31.86
N SER A 54 -26.97 -3.42 -31.95
CA SER A 54 -27.90 -3.09 -33.05
C SER A 54 -27.21 -3.08 -34.42
N PHE A 55 -25.95 -2.60 -34.50
CA PHE A 55 -25.18 -2.48 -35.75
C PHE A 55 -23.77 -3.07 -35.69
N LEU A 56 -23.25 -3.54 -36.84
CA LEU A 56 -21.89 -4.04 -37.07
C LEU A 56 -20.82 -3.02 -36.74
N ASN A 57 -21.11 -1.77 -37.08
CA ASN A 57 -20.20 -0.66 -36.96
C ASN A 57 -20.78 0.37 -36.01
N LYS A 58 -19.89 1.03 -35.28
CA LYS A 58 -20.22 2.26 -34.58
C LYS A 58 -20.49 3.32 -35.63
N PHE A 59 -21.23 4.36 -35.29
CA PHE A 59 -21.42 5.49 -36.18
C PHE A 59 -21.61 6.79 -35.42
N ILE A 60 -21.36 7.87 -36.13
CA ILE A 60 -21.79 9.21 -35.76
C ILE A 60 -22.56 9.80 -36.94
N GLU A 61 -23.66 10.46 -36.65
CA GLU A 61 -24.48 11.16 -37.62
C GLU A 61 -24.40 12.66 -37.35
N LEU A 62 -24.23 13.42 -38.43
CA LEU A 62 -24.23 14.88 -38.40
C LEU A 62 -25.52 15.40 -39.01
N PHE A 63 -26.06 16.46 -38.42
CA PHE A 63 -27.21 17.18 -38.93
C PHE A 63 -26.85 18.65 -39.16
N ASN A 64 -27.32 19.19 -40.27
CA ASN A 64 -27.16 20.59 -40.61
C ASN A 64 -28.49 21.34 -40.37
N PRO A 65 -28.67 22.01 -39.21
CA PRO A 65 -29.88 22.78 -38.92
C PRO A 65 -30.03 24.04 -39.77
N THR A 66 -29.00 24.42 -40.53
CA THR A 66 -28.99 25.66 -41.31
C THR A 66 -29.69 25.52 -42.66
N SER A 67 -30.00 26.67 -43.27
CA SER A 67 -30.62 26.76 -44.59
C SER A 67 -29.64 26.68 -45.76
N SER A 68 -28.35 26.46 -45.50
CA SER A 68 -27.29 26.35 -46.52
C SER A 68 -26.46 25.09 -46.31
N ALA A 69 -25.89 24.53 -47.36
CA ALA A 69 -25.06 23.34 -47.23
C ALA A 69 -23.75 23.65 -46.49
N ILE A 70 -23.31 22.75 -45.60
CA ILE A 70 -22.06 22.87 -44.83
C ILE A 70 -21.01 21.93 -45.43
N ASN A 71 -19.85 22.47 -45.80
CA ASN A 71 -18.72 21.69 -46.29
C ASN A 71 -17.84 21.23 -45.12
N LEU A 72 -17.54 19.94 -45.06
CA LEU A 72 -16.75 19.34 -43.98
C LEU A 72 -15.24 19.33 -44.25
N SER A 73 -14.82 19.76 -45.45
CA SER A 73 -13.42 19.72 -45.86
C SER A 73 -12.60 20.73 -45.07
N GLY A 74 -11.64 20.24 -44.28
CA GLY A 74 -10.82 21.06 -43.37
C GLY A 74 -11.11 20.80 -41.90
N ASP A 75 -12.19 20.10 -41.57
CA ASP A 75 -12.56 19.71 -40.21
C ASP A 75 -12.09 18.27 -39.89
N SER A 76 -12.16 17.89 -38.62
CA SER A 76 -11.88 16.53 -38.17
C SER A 76 -12.88 15.99 -37.16
N LEU A 77 -13.10 14.68 -37.21
CA LEU A 77 -13.72 13.90 -36.14
C LEU A 77 -12.63 13.34 -35.23
N GLN A 78 -12.78 13.55 -33.92
CA GLN A 78 -11.81 13.14 -32.92
C GLN A 78 -12.45 12.38 -31.77
N TYR A 79 -11.68 11.47 -31.16
CA TYR A 79 -12.09 10.73 -29.96
C TYR A 79 -11.06 10.84 -28.85
N ARG A 80 -11.53 11.11 -27.64
CA ARG A 80 -10.71 11.07 -26.41
C ARG A 80 -11.28 10.05 -25.43
N ALA A 81 -10.41 9.15 -24.98
CA ALA A 81 -10.75 8.11 -24.01
C ALA A 81 -11.24 8.70 -22.67
N PRO A 82 -12.06 7.97 -21.91
CA PRO A 82 -12.56 8.42 -20.61
C PRO A 82 -11.39 8.76 -19.67
N THR A 83 -11.58 9.80 -18.85
CA THR A 83 -10.60 10.36 -17.90
C THR A 83 -9.22 10.80 -18.43
N SER A 84 -8.89 10.51 -19.70
CA SER A 84 -7.63 10.91 -20.33
C SER A 84 -7.44 12.42 -20.28
N THR A 85 -6.22 12.91 -20.05
CA THR A 85 -5.87 14.34 -20.16
C THR A 85 -5.20 14.71 -21.48
N VAL A 86 -4.86 13.71 -22.31
CA VAL A 86 -4.02 13.83 -23.51
C VAL A 86 -4.80 14.38 -24.72
N VAL A 87 -4.12 15.14 -25.59
CA VAL A 87 -4.63 15.60 -26.90
C VAL A 87 -4.74 14.40 -27.86
N PRO A 88 -5.91 14.16 -28.50
CA PRO A 88 -6.06 13.09 -29.48
C PRO A 88 -5.01 13.17 -30.59
N SER A 89 -4.43 12.04 -30.98
CA SER A 89 -3.45 11.99 -32.06
C SER A 89 -3.51 10.66 -32.80
N GLY A 90 -2.85 10.57 -33.97
CA GLY A 90 -2.78 9.35 -34.77
C GLY A 90 -4.17 8.83 -35.15
N SER A 91 -4.48 7.58 -34.81
CA SER A 91 -5.77 6.94 -35.13
C SER A 91 -6.97 7.54 -34.39
N GLN A 92 -6.76 8.47 -33.46
CA GLN A 92 -7.85 9.16 -32.75
C GLN A 92 -8.35 10.42 -33.46
N VAL A 93 -7.70 10.83 -34.56
CA VAL A 93 -8.04 12.02 -35.35
C VAL A 93 -8.29 11.60 -36.79
N PHE A 94 -9.44 11.99 -37.36
CA PHE A 94 -9.82 11.67 -38.73
C PHE A 94 -10.31 12.91 -39.47
N ALA A 95 -9.66 13.25 -40.60
CA ALA A 95 -10.05 14.39 -41.42
C ALA A 95 -11.38 14.13 -42.15
N LEU A 96 -12.32 15.07 -42.04
CA LEU A 96 -13.63 14.98 -42.66
C LEU A 96 -13.60 15.47 -44.12
N SER A 97 -14.56 14.99 -44.90
CA SER A 97 -14.79 15.40 -46.28
C SER A 97 -16.26 15.21 -46.65
N GLY A 98 -16.70 15.84 -47.74
CA GLY A 98 -18.11 15.82 -48.15
C GLY A 98 -18.85 17.10 -47.77
N THR A 99 -20.17 17.08 -47.95
CA THR A 99 -21.04 18.23 -47.71
C THR A 99 -22.35 17.75 -47.13
N VAL A 100 -22.79 18.37 -46.03
CA VAL A 100 -24.09 18.13 -45.43
C VAL A 100 -25.07 19.13 -46.02
N ALA A 101 -26.08 18.66 -46.74
CA ALA A 101 -27.09 19.52 -47.35
C ALA A 101 -27.84 20.34 -46.27
N ALA A 102 -28.45 21.47 -46.66
CA ALA A 102 -29.31 22.23 -45.76
C ALA A 102 -30.44 21.33 -45.21
N HIS A 103 -30.61 21.28 -43.88
CA HIS A 103 -31.55 20.39 -43.20
C HIS A 103 -31.36 18.89 -43.50
N GLY A 104 -30.18 18.50 -43.97
CA GLY A 104 -29.84 17.11 -44.30
C GLY A 104 -29.01 16.43 -43.21
N HIS A 105 -28.96 15.10 -43.30
CA HIS A 105 -28.13 14.24 -42.46
C HIS A 105 -26.90 13.72 -43.20
N PHE A 106 -25.85 13.36 -42.46
CA PHE A 106 -24.62 12.80 -42.99
C PHE A 106 -24.07 11.71 -42.07
N LEU A 107 -24.02 10.48 -42.57
CA LEU A 107 -23.67 9.30 -41.78
C LEU A 107 -22.19 8.94 -41.91
N ILE A 108 -21.48 8.89 -40.79
CA ILE A 108 -20.07 8.51 -40.72
C ILE A 108 -19.94 7.16 -40.01
N GLN A 109 -19.46 6.16 -40.74
CA GLN A 109 -19.16 4.84 -40.19
C GLN A 109 -17.83 4.82 -39.42
N LEU A 110 -17.85 4.25 -38.23
CA LEU A 110 -16.71 4.04 -37.33
C LEU A 110 -16.36 2.53 -37.20
N PRO A 111 -15.20 2.17 -36.62
CA PRO A 111 -14.81 0.77 -36.44
C PRO A 111 -15.77 0.03 -35.49
N GLY A 112 -16.10 -1.22 -35.82
CA GLY A 112 -16.79 -2.13 -34.91
C GLY A 112 -15.84 -2.89 -33.99
N ASN A 113 -16.35 -3.44 -32.88
CA ASN A 113 -15.56 -4.21 -31.91
C ASN A 113 -15.19 -5.64 -32.36
N GLY A 114 -15.62 -6.09 -33.55
CA GLY A 114 -15.14 -7.32 -34.17
C GLY A 114 -15.53 -8.63 -33.48
N ALA A 115 -16.66 -8.68 -32.76
CA ALA A 115 -17.12 -9.91 -32.10
C ALA A 115 -17.44 -11.03 -33.12
N ALA A 116 -16.89 -12.24 -32.87
CA ALA A 116 -17.01 -13.39 -33.77
C ALA A 116 -18.42 -14.03 -33.81
N SER A 117 -19.31 -13.70 -32.87
CA SER A 117 -20.67 -14.23 -32.77
C SER A 117 -21.70 -13.11 -32.62
N ASN A 118 -22.55 -12.98 -33.65
CA ASN A 118 -23.68 -12.06 -33.79
C ASN A 118 -23.37 -10.54 -33.69
N PRO A 119 -22.78 -9.94 -34.74
CA PRO A 119 -22.21 -8.59 -34.65
C PRO A 119 -23.18 -7.42 -34.93
N GLY A 120 -24.49 -7.60 -35.03
CA GLY A 120 -25.46 -6.53 -35.36
C GLY A 120 -25.71 -6.35 -36.86
N ALA A 121 -26.64 -5.47 -37.25
CA ALA A 121 -27.00 -5.23 -38.65
C ALA A 121 -25.96 -4.35 -39.39
N PRO A 122 -25.81 -4.45 -40.72
CA PRO A 122 -25.03 -3.46 -41.47
C PRO A 122 -25.69 -2.08 -41.37
N LEU A 123 -24.87 -1.02 -41.36
CA LEU A 123 -25.39 0.33 -41.53
C LEU A 123 -25.99 0.50 -42.93
N PRO A 124 -26.93 1.43 -43.12
CA PRO A 124 -27.16 2.04 -44.43
C PRO A 124 -25.84 2.52 -45.02
N ALA A 125 -25.78 2.66 -46.35
CA ALA A 125 -24.55 3.09 -47.03
C ALA A 125 -24.07 4.43 -46.44
N ALA A 126 -22.97 4.41 -45.68
CA ALA A 126 -22.47 5.61 -45.02
C ALA A 126 -21.92 6.60 -46.05
N ASP A 127 -22.08 7.89 -45.77
CA ASP A 127 -21.55 8.96 -46.61
C ASP A 127 -20.02 9.06 -46.47
N LEU A 128 -19.48 8.64 -45.32
CA LEU A 128 -18.05 8.56 -45.05
C LEU A 128 -17.71 7.39 -44.11
N SER A 129 -16.49 6.87 -44.18
CA SER A 129 -15.99 5.81 -43.29
C SER A 129 -14.60 6.13 -42.78
N THR A 130 -14.38 5.98 -41.47
CA THR A 130 -13.08 6.23 -40.84
C THR A 130 -12.11 5.06 -40.96
N GLY A 131 -12.55 3.93 -41.53
CA GLY A 131 -11.78 2.70 -41.59
C GLY A 131 -11.52 2.15 -40.19
N GLY A 132 -10.26 2.19 -39.74
CA GLY A 132 -9.82 1.75 -38.41
C GLY A 132 -9.61 2.89 -37.39
N SER A 133 -9.81 4.14 -37.80
CA SER A 133 -9.59 5.33 -36.97
C SER A 133 -10.86 5.74 -36.22
N VAL A 134 -10.70 6.45 -35.10
CA VAL A 134 -11.77 6.94 -34.21
C VAL A 134 -12.63 5.78 -33.70
N ASN A 135 -12.07 4.97 -32.79
CA ASN A 135 -12.74 3.79 -32.23
C ASN A 135 -13.16 4.03 -30.76
N PRO A 136 -14.34 4.64 -30.51
CA PRO A 136 -14.78 4.99 -29.16
C PRO A 136 -15.16 3.76 -28.32
N GLY A 137 -14.89 3.80 -27.01
CA GLY A 137 -15.26 2.73 -26.08
C GLY A 137 -16.67 2.90 -25.50
N ALA A 138 -17.39 1.80 -25.28
CA ALA A 138 -18.75 1.85 -24.72
C ALA A 138 -18.82 2.43 -23.30
N GLY A 139 -17.77 2.21 -22.49
CA GLY A 139 -17.73 2.61 -21.07
C GLY A 139 -17.56 4.11 -20.79
N GLY A 140 -17.24 4.92 -21.81
CA GLY A 140 -17.14 6.36 -21.67
C GLY A 140 -16.17 6.99 -22.68
N GLY A 141 -16.12 8.33 -22.72
CA GLY A 141 -15.22 9.11 -23.55
C GLY A 141 -15.91 10.32 -24.18
N THR A 142 -15.18 11.06 -25.02
CA THR A 142 -15.70 12.25 -25.72
C THR A 142 -15.44 12.11 -27.22
N LEU A 143 -16.51 12.17 -28.02
CA LEU A 143 -16.45 12.31 -29.49
C LEU A 143 -16.75 13.76 -29.85
N PHE A 144 -16.00 14.33 -30.76
CA PHE A 144 -16.19 15.74 -31.12
C PHE A 144 -15.72 16.06 -32.54
N ILE A 145 -16.35 17.08 -33.12
CA ILE A 145 -15.96 17.70 -34.39
C ILE A 145 -15.11 18.91 -34.06
N ALA A 146 -14.00 19.10 -34.76
CA ALA A 146 -13.13 20.26 -34.58
C ALA A 146 -12.76 20.89 -35.92
N SER A 147 -12.68 22.22 -35.95
CA SER A 147 -12.13 22.97 -37.08
C SER A 147 -10.63 22.72 -37.18
N GLY A 148 -10.17 22.24 -38.33
CA GLY A 148 -8.79 21.81 -38.55
C GLY A 148 -8.62 20.28 -38.45
N THR A 149 -7.50 19.80 -39.00
CA THR A 149 -7.20 18.35 -39.09
C THR A 149 -6.12 17.88 -38.10
N SER A 150 -5.73 18.72 -37.15
CA SER A 150 -4.81 18.39 -36.07
C SER A 150 -5.56 18.06 -34.78
N GLY A 151 -4.95 17.25 -33.92
CA GLY A 151 -5.50 16.95 -32.60
C GLY A 151 -5.68 18.19 -31.74
N VAL A 152 -6.84 18.35 -31.11
CA VAL A 152 -7.13 19.44 -30.16
C VAL A 152 -7.78 18.89 -28.89
N LEU A 153 -7.75 19.64 -27.78
CA LEU A 153 -8.51 19.21 -26.59
C LEU A 153 -10.01 19.40 -26.82
N PRO A 154 -10.90 18.58 -26.22
CA PRO A 154 -12.36 18.79 -26.31
C PRO A 154 -12.86 20.06 -25.61
N THR A 155 -11.95 20.84 -25.00
CA THR A 155 -12.19 22.14 -24.39
C THR A 155 -11.62 23.29 -25.22
N ASP A 156 -10.94 23.01 -26.34
CA ASP A 156 -10.39 24.05 -27.20
C ASP A 156 -11.49 24.82 -27.94
N PRO A 157 -11.30 26.12 -28.22
CA PRO A 157 -12.24 26.93 -28.99
C PRO A 157 -12.48 26.44 -30.43
N ALA A 158 -11.63 25.54 -30.93
CA ALA A 158 -11.74 24.95 -32.26
C ALA A 158 -12.79 23.82 -32.33
N VAL A 159 -13.38 23.39 -31.20
CA VAL A 159 -14.45 22.39 -31.19
C VAL A 159 -15.75 22.99 -31.73
N ILE A 160 -16.36 22.28 -32.68
CA ILE A 160 -17.60 22.67 -33.38
C ILE A 160 -18.83 22.10 -32.66
N ASP A 161 -18.80 20.81 -32.31
CA ASP A 161 -19.83 20.15 -31.48
C ASP A 161 -19.23 18.88 -30.85
N LYS A 162 -19.73 18.44 -29.69
CA LYS A 162 -19.25 17.23 -29.01
C LYS A 162 -20.31 16.50 -28.20
N ILE A 163 -20.04 15.21 -27.98
CA ILE A 163 -20.77 14.39 -27.01
C ILE A 163 -19.79 13.67 -26.08
N GLY A 164 -19.96 13.88 -24.78
CA GLY A 164 -19.34 13.11 -23.71
C GLY A 164 -20.33 12.15 -23.05
N TRP A 165 -19.91 10.92 -22.77
CA TRP A 165 -20.72 9.93 -22.05
C TRP A 165 -19.89 9.12 -21.05
N GLY A 166 -20.58 8.40 -20.15
CA GLY A 166 -19.95 7.61 -19.10
C GLY A 166 -19.03 8.47 -18.22
N THR A 167 -17.80 8.04 -18.01
CA THR A 167 -16.78 8.77 -17.24
C THR A 167 -16.00 9.80 -18.06
N SER A 168 -16.63 10.38 -19.08
CA SER A 168 -16.06 11.53 -19.80
C SER A 168 -15.67 12.64 -18.81
N ASN A 169 -14.44 13.13 -18.90
CA ASN A 169 -13.93 14.25 -18.12
C ASN A 169 -13.99 15.59 -18.90
N SER A 170 -14.66 15.59 -20.06
CA SER A 170 -14.85 16.78 -20.89
C SER A 170 -16.21 16.82 -21.64
N PRO A 171 -17.33 16.38 -21.01
CA PRO A 171 -18.65 16.52 -21.63
C PRO A 171 -19.02 18.00 -21.79
N GLU A 172 -20.07 18.28 -22.54
CA GLU A 172 -20.79 19.55 -22.40
C GLU A 172 -21.57 19.48 -21.10
N LYS A 173 -21.10 20.24 -20.09
CA LYS A 173 -21.65 20.37 -18.72
C LYS A 173 -21.91 19.07 -17.97
N THR A 174 -22.84 18.24 -18.42
CA THR A 174 -23.17 16.92 -17.87
C THR A 174 -23.15 15.86 -18.97
N ALA A 175 -22.47 14.74 -18.74
CA ALA A 175 -22.36 13.65 -19.70
C ALA A 175 -23.73 13.00 -20.02
N ALA A 176 -23.90 12.55 -21.27
CA ALA A 176 -25.07 11.77 -21.68
C ALA A 176 -25.08 10.38 -21.00
N THR A 177 -26.28 9.88 -20.68
CA THR A 177 -26.47 8.62 -19.94
C THR A 177 -27.54 7.72 -20.58
N GLY A 178 -27.61 6.45 -20.18
CA GLY A 178 -28.71 5.53 -20.53
C GLY A 178 -28.52 4.70 -21.81
N ASN A 179 -27.39 4.82 -22.50
CA ASN A 179 -27.09 4.01 -23.68
C ASN A 179 -26.98 2.53 -23.31
N SER A 180 -27.30 1.66 -24.28
CA SER A 180 -27.00 0.22 -24.19
C SER A 180 -26.52 -0.32 -25.54
N LEU A 181 -26.25 -1.62 -25.61
CA LEU A 181 -25.93 -2.32 -26.85
C LEU A 181 -26.99 -2.14 -27.96
N VAL A 182 -28.23 -1.79 -27.61
CA VAL A 182 -29.32 -1.61 -28.58
C VAL A 182 -29.82 -0.17 -28.71
N LEU A 183 -29.16 0.79 -28.07
CA LEU A 183 -29.54 2.20 -28.07
C LEU A 183 -28.39 3.10 -28.51
N SER A 184 -28.71 4.25 -29.11
CA SER A 184 -27.79 5.34 -29.42
C SER A 184 -28.18 6.59 -28.65
N TYR A 185 -27.26 7.54 -28.54
CA TYR A 185 -27.56 8.89 -28.10
C TYR A 185 -28.11 9.68 -29.28
N GLN A 186 -29.30 10.25 -29.14
CA GLN A 186 -30.00 10.98 -30.19
C GLN A 186 -30.38 12.38 -29.69
N ARG A 187 -29.97 13.38 -30.47
CA ARG A 187 -30.36 14.78 -30.30
C ARG A 187 -31.78 14.97 -30.81
N ALA A 188 -32.50 15.97 -30.30
CA ALA A 188 -33.81 16.32 -30.84
C ALA A 188 -33.73 16.67 -32.34
N ALA A 189 -34.77 16.31 -33.11
CA ALA A 189 -34.82 16.49 -34.57
C ALA A 189 -34.64 17.95 -35.06
N THR A 190 -34.75 18.93 -34.16
CA THR A 190 -34.49 20.35 -34.46
C THR A 190 -33.01 20.71 -34.45
N GLY A 191 -32.12 19.80 -34.03
CA GLY A 191 -30.68 20.05 -33.89
C GLY A 191 -30.35 21.00 -32.73
N ALA A 192 -31.21 21.09 -31.72
CA ALA A 192 -31.01 21.99 -30.58
C ALA A 192 -29.81 21.57 -29.74
N ASP A 193 -29.01 22.54 -29.34
CA ASP A 193 -27.76 22.36 -28.60
C ASP A 193 -27.66 23.38 -27.48
N THR A 194 -27.56 22.91 -26.24
CA THR A 194 -27.69 23.73 -25.01
C THR A 194 -26.43 23.76 -24.16
N ASP A 195 -25.30 23.26 -24.68
CA ASP A 195 -24.05 23.03 -23.93
C ASP A 195 -24.25 22.07 -22.74
N ASP A 196 -25.20 21.13 -22.83
CA ASP A 196 -25.44 20.12 -21.80
C ASP A 196 -25.83 18.79 -22.44
N ASN A 197 -24.86 17.88 -22.60
CA ASN A 197 -25.10 16.61 -23.30
C ASN A 197 -26.23 15.78 -22.67
N SER A 198 -26.51 15.95 -21.38
CA SER A 198 -27.62 15.26 -20.69
C SER A 198 -29.00 15.84 -21.02
N ALA A 199 -29.06 17.13 -21.42
CA ALA A 199 -30.29 17.80 -21.85
C ALA A 199 -30.52 17.64 -23.36
N ASP A 200 -29.43 17.57 -24.12
CA ASP A 200 -29.46 17.56 -25.58
C ASP A 200 -29.67 16.16 -26.16
N PHE A 201 -29.17 15.12 -25.49
CA PHE A 201 -29.26 13.74 -25.98
C PHE A 201 -30.18 12.87 -25.12
N THR A 202 -31.11 12.20 -25.78
CA THR A 202 -31.90 11.11 -25.22
C THR A 202 -31.48 9.80 -25.85
N VAL A 203 -31.79 8.66 -25.21
CA VAL A 203 -31.43 7.35 -25.75
C VAL A 203 -32.61 6.69 -26.41
N ALA A 204 -32.41 6.22 -27.64
CA ALA A 204 -33.44 5.55 -28.43
C ALA A 204 -32.81 4.49 -29.35
N THR A 205 -33.64 3.67 -29.97
CA THR A 205 -33.18 2.68 -30.96
C THR A 205 -32.49 3.40 -32.11
N PRO A 206 -31.28 2.98 -32.53
CA PRO A 206 -30.52 3.75 -33.50
C PRO A 206 -31.19 3.78 -34.88
N VAL A 207 -31.23 4.96 -35.50
CA VAL A 207 -31.92 5.24 -36.77
C VAL A 207 -30.98 5.95 -37.75
N PRO A 208 -29.84 5.34 -38.12
CA PRO A 208 -28.83 6.01 -38.93
C PRO A 208 -29.39 6.47 -40.29
N GLN A 209 -29.22 7.74 -40.60
CA GLN A 209 -29.68 8.41 -41.81
C GLN A 209 -28.48 8.96 -42.59
N ASN A 210 -28.31 8.46 -43.81
CA ASN A 210 -27.33 9.00 -44.76
C ASN A 210 -27.97 10.09 -45.63
N ALA A 211 -27.16 10.79 -46.42
CA ALA A 211 -27.64 11.86 -47.30
C ALA A 211 -28.61 11.39 -48.42
N ALA A 212 -28.72 10.08 -48.66
CA ALA A 212 -29.60 9.50 -49.69
C ALA A 212 -31.01 9.14 -49.17
N GLY A 213 -31.21 9.10 -47.85
CA GLY A 213 -32.46 8.72 -47.18
C GLY A 213 -33.58 9.75 -47.25
N ASP A 214 -33.31 10.96 -47.73
CA ASP A 214 -34.26 12.08 -47.77
C ASP A 214 -35.30 12.00 -48.93
N GLY A 215 -35.38 10.86 -49.63
CA GLY A 215 -36.32 10.59 -50.72
C GLY A 215 -37.25 9.41 -50.42
N GLY A 216 -38.52 9.69 -50.11
CA GLY A 216 -39.51 8.71 -49.67
C GLY A 216 -39.77 7.53 -50.61
N VAL A 217 -39.67 6.32 -50.05
CA VAL A 217 -40.23 5.07 -50.59
C VAL A 217 -41.15 4.49 -49.53
N THR A 218 -42.36 4.06 -49.90
CA THR A 218 -43.27 3.33 -49.00
C THR A 218 -42.67 1.97 -48.67
N THR A 219 -42.01 1.88 -47.52
CA THR A 219 -41.38 0.67 -46.99
C THR A 219 -42.33 -0.05 -46.03
N VAL A 220 -42.27 -1.38 -46.03
CA VAL A 220 -42.82 -2.20 -44.94
C VAL A 220 -41.74 -2.33 -43.88
N THR A 221 -42.03 -1.97 -42.64
CA THR A 221 -41.11 -2.03 -41.51
C THR A 221 -41.60 -3.10 -40.54
N VAL A 222 -40.83 -4.18 -40.37
CA VAL A 222 -41.08 -5.19 -39.34
C VAL A 222 -40.45 -4.72 -38.03
N THR A 223 -41.25 -4.65 -36.98
CA THR A 223 -40.75 -4.38 -35.63
C THR A 223 -39.98 -5.59 -35.14
N ASN A 224 -38.69 -5.40 -34.84
CA ASN A 224 -37.87 -6.41 -34.21
C ASN A 224 -38.41 -6.68 -32.79
N PRO A 225 -38.79 -7.93 -32.43
CA PRO A 225 -39.31 -8.23 -31.09
C PRO A 225 -38.23 -8.22 -29.99
N GLY A 226 -36.96 -7.98 -30.34
CA GLY A 226 -35.83 -8.11 -29.44
C GLY A 226 -35.45 -9.57 -29.19
N THR A 227 -34.37 -9.79 -28.44
CA THR A 227 -33.92 -11.15 -28.07
C THR A 227 -35.02 -11.90 -27.32
N GLN A 228 -35.31 -13.10 -27.79
CA GLN A 228 -36.25 -14.01 -27.13
C GLN A 228 -35.48 -15.09 -26.38
N ASN A 229 -35.96 -15.44 -25.20
CA ASN A 229 -35.36 -16.48 -24.37
C ASN A 229 -36.33 -17.66 -24.25
N GLY A 230 -35.79 -18.87 -24.24
CA GLY A 230 -36.52 -20.10 -24.01
C GLY A 230 -35.69 -21.10 -23.22
N VAL A 231 -36.34 -22.11 -22.69
CA VAL A 231 -35.69 -23.25 -22.06
C VAL A 231 -36.02 -24.47 -22.89
N GLN A 232 -35.03 -25.28 -23.22
CA GLN A 232 -35.23 -26.53 -23.94
C GLN A 232 -36.29 -27.38 -23.24
N GLY A 233 -37.28 -27.88 -23.99
CA GLY A 233 -38.37 -28.70 -23.47
C GLY A 233 -39.51 -27.91 -22.79
N THR A 234 -39.41 -26.59 -22.64
CA THR A 234 -40.47 -25.74 -22.08
C THR A 234 -41.11 -24.88 -23.19
N ALA A 235 -42.44 -24.80 -23.21
CA ALA A 235 -43.14 -23.96 -24.19
C ALA A 235 -42.80 -22.48 -23.97
N VAL A 236 -42.47 -21.76 -25.04
CA VAL A 236 -42.17 -20.32 -24.97
C VAL A 236 -43.47 -19.52 -24.86
N ALA A 237 -43.41 -18.36 -24.20
CA ALA A 237 -44.48 -17.38 -24.29
C ALA A 237 -44.67 -16.96 -25.76
N PRO A 238 -45.90 -16.92 -26.30
CA PRO A 238 -46.12 -16.60 -27.71
C PRO A 238 -45.58 -15.20 -28.07
N VAL A 239 -44.73 -15.13 -29.08
CA VAL A 239 -44.15 -13.87 -29.58
C VAL A 239 -44.97 -13.40 -30.77
N THR A 240 -45.71 -12.32 -30.59
CA THR A 240 -46.51 -11.71 -31.66
C THR A 240 -45.68 -10.69 -32.42
N LEU A 241 -45.41 -10.98 -33.70
CA LEU A 241 -44.69 -10.10 -34.61
C LEU A 241 -45.56 -8.92 -35.04
N ARG A 242 -44.93 -7.78 -35.30
CA ARG A 242 -45.62 -6.55 -35.73
C ARG A 242 -44.91 -5.96 -36.96
N ALA A 243 -45.69 -5.44 -37.89
CA ALA A 243 -45.19 -4.68 -39.03
C ALA A 243 -46.05 -3.43 -39.24
N SER A 244 -45.47 -2.43 -39.90
CA SER A 244 -46.10 -1.14 -40.24
C SER A 244 -45.63 -0.67 -41.61
N GLY A 245 -46.33 0.29 -42.23
CA GLY A 245 -46.05 0.71 -43.60
C GLY A 245 -46.60 -0.25 -44.67
N GLY A 246 -46.41 0.06 -45.95
CA GLY A 246 -47.02 -0.69 -47.05
C GLY A 246 -48.56 -0.59 -47.11
N SER A 247 -49.21 -1.51 -47.84
CA SER A 247 -50.66 -1.55 -48.06
C SER A 247 -51.24 -2.96 -47.86
N GLY A 248 -52.47 -3.08 -47.34
CA GLY A 248 -53.13 -4.39 -47.16
C GLY A 248 -52.68 -5.18 -45.91
N ALA A 249 -53.09 -6.46 -45.85
CA ALA A 249 -52.74 -7.35 -44.74
C ALA A 249 -51.39 -8.02 -44.97
N TYR A 250 -50.62 -8.23 -43.90
CA TYR A 250 -49.29 -8.85 -44.00
C TYR A 250 -49.35 -10.38 -44.06
N THR A 251 -48.51 -10.95 -44.91
CA THR A 251 -48.16 -12.37 -44.88
C THR A 251 -46.79 -12.54 -44.23
N TRP A 252 -46.65 -13.55 -43.35
CA TRP A 252 -45.46 -13.72 -42.50
C TRP A 252 -44.65 -14.95 -42.88
N GLN A 253 -43.33 -14.82 -42.89
CA GLN A 253 -42.38 -15.93 -43.01
C GLN A 253 -41.30 -15.81 -41.94
N ALA A 254 -40.82 -16.95 -41.45
CA ALA A 254 -39.69 -17.01 -40.51
C ALA A 254 -38.67 -18.05 -40.98
N SER A 255 -37.40 -17.72 -40.84
CA SER A 255 -36.26 -18.63 -41.02
C SER A 255 -35.38 -18.61 -39.78
N GLY A 256 -34.67 -19.70 -39.51
CA GLY A 256 -33.76 -19.81 -38.37
C GLY A 256 -34.45 -19.93 -37.00
N LEU A 257 -35.74 -20.26 -36.95
CA LEU A 257 -36.42 -20.60 -35.69
C LEU A 257 -35.75 -21.80 -35.02
N PRO A 258 -35.53 -21.78 -33.68
CA PRO A 258 -35.14 -22.97 -32.95
C PRO A 258 -36.06 -24.15 -33.26
N THR A 259 -35.47 -25.33 -33.45
CA THR A 259 -36.21 -26.57 -33.68
C THR A 259 -37.31 -26.74 -32.63
N GLY A 260 -38.56 -26.95 -33.04
CA GLY A 260 -39.71 -27.08 -32.13
C GLY A 260 -40.52 -25.78 -31.93
N LEU A 261 -40.04 -24.65 -32.45
CA LEU A 261 -40.84 -23.43 -32.61
C LEU A 261 -41.41 -23.33 -34.03
N THR A 262 -42.59 -22.72 -34.13
CA THR A 262 -43.31 -22.50 -35.40
C THR A 262 -43.85 -21.08 -35.47
N LEU A 263 -43.97 -20.54 -36.68
CA LEU A 263 -44.66 -19.29 -36.96
C LEU A 263 -46.04 -19.60 -37.55
N SER A 264 -47.09 -18.98 -37.01
CA SER A 264 -48.45 -19.04 -37.54
C SER A 264 -48.73 -17.96 -38.59
N ASP A 265 -49.77 -18.15 -39.41
CA ASP A 265 -50.22 -17.16 -40.42
C ASP A 265 -50.58 -15.80 -39.83
N ALA A 266 -50.94 -15.75 -38.54
CA ALA A 266 -51.23 -14.52 -37.80
C ALA A 266 -49.96 -13.77 -37.31
N GLY A 267 -48.76 -14.25 -37.65
CA GLY A 267 -47.50 -13.63 -37.23
C GLY A 267 -47.09 -13.96 -35.79
N VAL A 268 -47.56 -15.09 -35.23
CA VAL A 268 -47.21 -15.49 -33.85
C VAL A 268 -46.24 -16.67 -33.86
N ILE A 269 -45.08 -16.49 -33.21
CA ILE A 269 -44.11 -17.56 -32.95
C ILE A 269 -44.47 -18.24 -31.63
N SER A 270 -44.63 -19.55 -31.64
CA SER A 270 -44.93 -20.36 -30.45
C SER A 270 -44.44 -21.79 -30.62
N GLY A 271 -44.39 -22.55 -29.52
CA GLY A 271 -43.97 -23.94 -29.50
C GLY A 271 -43.02 -24.24 -28.34
N THR A 272 -42.37 -25.38 -28.41
CA THR A 272 -41.43 -25.87 -27.39
C THR A 272 -40.08 -26.15 -28.03
N PRO A 273 -39.02 -25.37 -27.73
CA PRO A 273 -37.70 -25.59 -28.29
C PRO A 273 -37.16 -26.97 -27.92
N ALA A 274 -36.67 -27.72 -28.90
CA ALA A 274 -36.19 -29.09 -28.72
C ALA A 274 -34.69 -29.18 -28.38
N GLN A 275 -33.92 -28.12 -28.62
CA GLN A 275 -32.47 -28.08 -28.39
C GLN A 275 -32.05 -26.74 -27.79
N ALA A 276 -31.12 -26.77 -26.84
CA ALA A 276 -30.43 -25.60 -26.34
C ALA A 276 -29.47 -25.04 -27.40
N GLY A 277 -29.25 -23.73 -27.38
CA GLY A 277 -28.39 -23.03 -28.33
C GLY A 277 -28.93 -21.64 -28.65
N THR A 278 -28.12 -20.85 -29.36
CA THR A 278 -28.54 -19.55 -29.88
C THR A 278 -28.89 -19.71 -31.36
N SER A 279 -30.09 -19.26 -31.74
CA SER A 279 -30.52 -19.21 -33.14
C SER A 279 -30.73 -17.77 -33.59
N THR A 280 -30.27 -17.44 -34.80
CA THR A 280 -30.57 -16.17 -35.45
C THR A 280 -31.84 -16.34 -36.27
N VAL A 281 -32.94 -15.75 -35.80
CA VAL A 281 -34.26 -15.82 -36.42
C VAL A 281 -34.45 -14.60 -37.31
N THR A 282 -34.81 -14.81 -38.57
CA THR A 282 -35.23 -13.73 -39.47
C THR A 282 -36.70 -13.88 -39.78
N VAL A 283 -37.48 -12.83 -39.53
CA VAL A 283 -38.90 -12.75 -39.86
C VAL A 283 -39.12 -11.73 -40.97
N THR A 284 -39.99 -12.06 -41.91
CA THR A 284 -40.33 -11.21 -43.05
C THR A 284 -41.83 -11.01 -43.10
N ALA A 285 -42.27 -9.76 -43.19
CA ALA A 285 -43.64 -9.39 -43.52
C ALA A 285 -43.69 -8.92 -44.98
N THR A 286 -44.68 -9.42 -45.73
CA THR A 286 -44.99 -8.95 -47.09
C THR A 286 -46.39 -8.38 -47.09
N ASP A 287 -46.56 -7.16 -47.58
CA ASP A 287 -47.85 -6.50 -47.70
C ASP A 287 -48.65 -7.00 -48.92
N GLY A 288 -49.84 -6.42 -49.13
CA GLY A 288 -50.75 -6.79 -50.22
C GLY A 288 -50.29 -6.38 -51.62
N ASP A 289 -49.36 -5.42 -51.74
CA ASP A 289 -48.78 -4.96 -53.01
C ASP A 289 -47.42 -5.62 -53.31
N GLY A 290 -46.97 -6.53 -52.42
CA GLY A 290 -45.73 -7.28 -52.56
C GLY A 290 -44.50 -6.55 -52.03
N ALA A 291 -44.66 -5.42 -51.35
CA ALA A 291 -43.56 -4.78 -50.62
C ALA A 291 -43.23 -5.59 -49.37
N THR A 292 -41.93 -5.73 -49.07
CA THR A 292 -41.45 -6.56 -47.96
C THR A 292 -40.66 -5.75 -46.95
N GLY A 293 -40.75 -6.20 -45.71
CA GLY A 293 -39.90 -5.77 -44.60
C GLY A 293 -39.43 -6.98 -43.83
N SER A 294 -38.24 -6.91 -43.25
CA SER A 294 -37.69 -8.01 -42.44
C SER A 294 -37.07 -7.49 -41.16
N ALA A 295 -37.09 -8.32 -40.13
CA ALA A 295 -36.33 -8.10 -38.90
C ALA A 295 -35.62 -9.39 -38.49
N THR A 296 -34.38 -9.24 -38.00
CA THR A 296 -33.59 -10.37 -37.50
C THR A 296 -33.34 -10.20 -36.01
N PHE A 297 -33.56 -11.25 -35.23
CA PHE A 297 -33.36 -11.24 -33.79
C PHE A 297 -32.81 -12.58 -33.32
N THR A 298 -32.25 -12.62 -32.11
CA THR A 298 -31.75 -13.86 -31.52
C THR A 298 -32.81 -14.55 -30.68
N PHE A 299 -32.88 -15.86 -30.79
CA PHE A 299 -33.61 -16.73 -29.88
C PHE A 299 -32.58 -17.56 -29.10
N GLN A 300 -32.41 -17.26 -27.81
CA GLN A 300 -31.50 -17.99 -26.92
C GLN A 300 -32.28 -19.05 -26.18
N VAL A 301 -31.95 -20.32 -26.42
CA VAL A 301 -32.54 -21.44 -25.71
C VAL A 301 -31.49 -21.97 -24.73
N SER A 302 -31.70 -21.81 -23.43
CA SER A 302 -30.86 -22.44 -22.43
C SER A 302 -31.21 -23.93 -22.31
N GLY A 303 -30.26 -24.74 -21.84
CA GLY A 303 -30.60 -26.07 -21.34
C GLY A 303 -31.55 -25.98 -20.14
N PRO A 304 -32.27 -27.05 -19.79
CA PRO A 304 -33.00 -27.09 -18.53
C PRO A 304 -32.00 -26.95 -17.37
N ALA A 305 -32.39 -26.25 -16.31
CA ALA A 305 -31.59 -26.20 -15.08
C ALA A 305 -31.44 -27.62 -14.53
N GLN A 306 -30.22 -28.03 -14.21
CA GLN A 306 -29.94 -29.32 -13.60
C GLN A 306 -30.08 -29.22 -12.08
N ASP A 307 -30.95 -30.03 -11.49
CA ASP A 307 -31.02 -30.15 -10.03
C ASP A 307 -29.77 -30.91 -9.55
N LEU A 308 -28.87 -30.21 -8.85
CA LEU A 308 -27.59 -30.71 -8.36
C LEU A 308 -27.41 -30.37 -6.88
N SER A 309 -26.72 -31.24 -6.13
CA SER A 309 -26.23 -30.87 -4.80
C SER A 309 -25.09 -29.85 -4.90
N ILE A 310 -24.84 -29.12 -3.82
CA ILE A 310 -23.73 -28.15 -3.78
C ILE A 310 -22.38 -28.85 -4.02
N ALA A 311 -22.15 -30.01 -3.38
CA ALA A 311 -20.97 -30.84 -3.64
C ALA A 311 -20.79 -31.28 -5.10
N GLN A 312 -21.88 -31.49 -5.85
CA GLN A 312 -21.77 -31.76 -7.30
C GLN A 312 -21.38 -30.51 -8.08
N ILE A 313 -21.90 -29.34 -7.68
CA ILE A 313 -21.56 -28.05 -8.29
C ILE A 313 -20.07 -27.76 -8.07
N GLN A 314 -19.56 -27.92 -6.84
CA GLN A 314 -18.15 -27.73 -6.53
C GLN A 314 -17.27 -28.77 -7.25
N GLY A 315 -17.64 -30.04 -7.17
CA GLY A 315 -16.85 -31.15 -7.70
C GLY A 315 -15.83 -31.68 -6.70
N THR A 316 -15.26 -32.85 -6.98
CA THR A 316 -14.31 -33.53 -6.09
C THR A 316 -12.89 -33.33 -6.57
N ASP A 317 -11.99 -32.91 -5.66
CA ASP A 317 -10.56 -32.73 -5.90
C ASP A 317 -10.24 -31.86 -7.14
N THR A 318 -11.00 -30.77 -7.35
CA THR A 318 -10.87 -29.87 -8.50
C THR A 318 -10.98 -28.41 -8.07
N ASP A 319 -10.08 -27.56 -8.57
CA ASP A 319 -10.08 -26.11 -8.33
C ASP A 319 -11.09 -25.33 -9.22
N THR A 320 -11.90 -26.06 -10.00
CA THR A 320 -12.91 -25.49 -10.89
C THR A 320 -14.11 -26.41 -10.95
N SER A 321 -15.30 -25.81 -10.95
CA SER A 321 -16.56 -26.53 -11.06
C SER A 321 -16.65 -27.33 -12.37
N PRO A 322 -17.04 -28.63 -12.31
CA PRO A 322 -17.35 -29.42 -13.51
C PRO A 322 -18.60 -28.92 -14.25
N TYR A 323 -19.37 -28.00 -13.65
CA TYR A 323 -20.58 -27.41 -14.21
C TYR A 323 -20.41 -25.94 -14.59
N ALA A 324 -19.17 -25.41 -14.60
CA ALA A 324 -18.88 -24.05 -15.04
C ALA A 324 -19.55 -23.73 -16.40
N GLY A 325 -20.32 -22.64 -16.42
CA GLY A 325 -21.08 -22.20 -17.58
C GLY A 325 -22.50 -22.78 -17.70
N GLN A 326 -22.85 -23.80 -16.93
CA GLN A 326 -24.18 -24.43 -16.95
C GLN A 326 -25.13 -23.76 -15.95
N THR A 327 -26.43 -23.85 -16.23
CA THR A 327 -27.48 -23.42 -15.29
C THR A 327 -27.86 -24.59 -14.39
N VAL A 328 -27.80 -24.38 -13.09
CA VAL A 328 -28.09 -25.38 -12.06
C VAL A 328 -29.16 -24.86 -11.12
N THR A 329 -29.82 -25.80 -10.45
CA THR A 329 -30.71 -25.54 -9.32
C THR A 329 -30.21 -26.33 -8.13
N THR A 330 -30.10 -25.68 -6.98
CA THR A 330 -29.70 -26.33 -5.73
C THR A 330 -30.50 -25.79 -4.55
N GLU A 331 -30.52 -26.53 -3.45
CA GLU A 331 -31.16 -26.15 -2.20
C GLU A 331 -30.12 -26.18 -1.07
N GLY A 332 -30.16 -25.19 -0.18
CA GLY A 332 -29.21 -25.08 0.92
C GLY A 332 -29.68 -24.11 1.99
N VAL A 333 -28.88 -23.99 3.05
CA VAL A 333 -29.12 -23.04 4.15
C VAL A 333 -28.14 -21.88 4.02
N VAL A 334 -28.62 -20.64 4.16
CA VAL A 334 -27.77 -19.45 4.11
C VAL A 334 -26.86 -19.41 5.33
N THR A 335 -25.53 -19.46 5.13
CA THR A 335 -24.55 -19.50 6.22
C THR A 335 -23.92 -18.13 6.51
N ALA A 336 -23.81 -17.28 5.49
CA ALA A 336 -23.38 -15.89 5.58
C ALA A 336 -24.05 -15.02 4.51
N ALA A 337 -24.23 -13.72 4.74
CA ALA A 337 -24.84 -12.80 3.78
C ALA A 337 -24.21 -11.40 3.80
N TYR A 338 -23.94 -10.84 2.62
CA TYR A 338 -23.26 -9.55 2.41
C TYR A 338 -24.07 -8.67 1.43
N PRO A 339 -25.23 -8.13 1.85
CA PRO A 339 -26.02 -7.22 1.03
C PRO A 339 -25.37 -5.84 0.85
N SER A 340 -24.46 -5.48 1.75
CA SER A 340 -23.63 -4.27 1.71
C SER A 340 -22.15 -4.64 1.71
N GLY A 341 -21.26 -3.65 1.72
CA GLY A 341 -19.82 -3.89 1.85
C GLY A 341 -19.13 -4.34 0.57
N GLY A 342 -19.85 -4.46 -0.56
CA GLY A 342 -19.25 -4.67 -1.89
C GLY A 342 -19.17 -6.12 -2.37
N PHE A 343 -19.22 -7.12 -1.48
CA PHE A 343 -19.28 -8.53 -1.87
C PHE A 343 -20.55 -8.93 -2.61
N SER A 344 -21.68 -8.27 -2.32
CA SER A 344 -22.91 -8.36 -3.11
C SER A 344 -23.46 -9.78 -3.29
N GLY A 345 -23.41 -10.61 -2.25
CA GLY A 345 -23.82 -12.01 -2.33
C GLY A 345 -24.00 -12.66 -0.97
N PHE A 346 -24.19 -13.98 -0.95
CA PHE A 346 -24.38 -14.77 0.26
C PHE A 346 -23.90 -16.20 0.02
N PHE A 347 -23.52 -16.91 1.08
CA PHE A 347 -23.16 -18.33 1.02
C PHE A 347 -24.37 -19.20 1.34
N VAL A 348 -24.50 -20.30 0.60
CA VAL A 348 -25.43 -21.40 0.91
C VAL A 348 -24.64 -22.68 1.12
N GLU A 349 -25.05 -23.48 2.09
CA GLU A 349 -24.40 -24.75 2.42
C GLU A 349 -25.43 -25.90 2.57
N THR A 350 -25.01 -27.12 2.21
CA THR A 350 -25.79 -28.34 2.41
C THR A 350 -26.13 -28.51 3.91
N PRO A 351 -27.40 -28.80 4.27
CA PRO A 351 -27.79 -28.94 5.67
C PRO A 351 -27.24 -30.23 6.32
N GLY A 352 -27.03 -30.20 7.65
CA GLY A 352 -26.57 -31.37 8.41
C GLY A 352 -25.05 -31.55 8.43
N PRO A 353 -24.54 -32.75 8.76
CA PRO A 353 -23.11 -33.05 8.69
C PRO A 353 -22.64 -33.32 7.26
N ASP A 354 -21.36 -33.08 7.00
CA ASP A 354 -20.69 -33.46 5.75
C ASP A 354 -20.87 -34.95 5.43
N THR A 355 -21.27 -35.24 4.20
CA THR A 355 -21.31 -36.61 3.68
C THR A 355 -20.61 -36.75 2.33
N THR A 356 -19.90 -35.73 1.86
CA THR A 356 -19.24 -35.63 0.55
C THR A 356 -17.75 -35.28 0.67
N PRO A 357 -16.90 -36.23 1.14
CA PRO A 357 -15.46 -35.98 1.28
C PRO A 357 -14.80 -35.51 -0.03
N GLY A 358 -13.95 -34.49 0.06
CA GLY A 358 -13.18 -33.96 -1.07
C GLY A 358 -13.96 -33.03 -2.01
N ALA A 359 -15.22 -32.72 -1.69
CA ALA A 359 -16.03 -31.75 -2.40
C ALA A 359 -16.74 -30.83 -1.39
N SER A 360 -16.63 -29.52 -1.60
CA SER A 360 -17.27 -28.56 -0.71
C SER A 360 -18.80 -28.64 -0.79
N ASP A 361 -19.45 -28.54 0.36
CA ASP A 361 -20.89 -28.39 0.52
C ASP A 361 -21.34 -26.92 0.56
N GLY A 362 -20.42 -25.97 0.48
CA GLY A 362 -20.68 -24.53 0.43
C GLY A 362 -20.52 -23.97 -0.98
N VAL A 363 -21.31 -22.95 -1.34
CA VAL A 363 -21.12 -22.20 -2.59
C VAL A 363 -21.56 -20.75 -2.43
N PHE A 364 -20.82 -19.82 -3.04
CA PHE A 364 -21.19 -18.42 -3.06
C PHE A 364 -22.28 -18.14 -4.09
N VAL A 365 -23.26 -17.30 -3.74
CA VAL A 365 -24.35 -16.88 -4.62
C VAL A 365 -24.22 -15.38 -4.85
N PHE A 366 -23.76 -15.01 -6.05
CA PHE A 366 -23.49 -13.62 -6.40
C PHE A 366 -24.74 -12.90 -6.93
N GLY A 367 -25.20 -11.88 -6.20
CA GLY A 367 -26.32 -11.02 -6.59
C GLY A 367 -26.85 -10.21 -5.41
N SER A 368 -26.67 -8.88 -5.45
CA SER A 368 -27.02 -7.97 -4.34
C SER A 368 -28.51 -7.95 -3.98
N ILE A 369 -29.40 -8.00 -4.97
CA ILE A 369 -30.86 -8.08 -4.74
C ILE A 369 -31.21 -9.37 -3.98
N SER A 370 -30.61 -10.48 -4.38
CA SER A 370 -30.83 -11.78 -3.75
C SER A 370 -30.23 -11.83 -2.34
N ALA A 371 -29.04 -11.28 -2.14
CA ALA A 371 -28.42 -11.14 -0.82
C ALA A 371 -29.27 -10.31 0.15
N ALA A 372 -29.91 -9.23 -0.33
CA ALA A 372 -30.82 -8.41 0.48
C ALA A 372 -32.16 -9.10 0.80
N ALA A 373 -32.52 -10.16 0.08
CA ALA A 373 -33.79 -10.88 0.25
C ALA A 373 -33.72 -12.05 1.25
N VAL A 374 -32.51 -12.43 1.68
CA VAL A 374 -32.28 -13.58 2.55
C VAL A 374 -31.68 -13.19 3.89
N SER A 375 -31.74 -14.11 4.85
CA SER A 375 -31.08 -13.98 6.15
C SER A 375 -30.37 -15.28 6.51
N VAL A 376 -29.30 -15.16 7.28
CA VAL A 376 -28.54 -16.31 7.79
C VAL A 376 -29.46 -17.28 8.53
N GLY A 377 -29.39 -18.57 8.19
CA GLY A 377 -30.25 -19.64 8.70
C GLY A 377 -31.48 -19.95 7.85
N GLU A 378 -31.81 -19.15 6.84
CA GLU A 378 -32.93 -19.44 5.94
C GLU A 378 -32.61 -20.57 4.96
N SER A 379 -33.58 -21.43 4.68
CA SER A 379 -33.47 -22.46 3.64
C SER A 379 -33.98 -21.92 2.30
N VAL A 380 -33.15 -22.01 1.28
CA VAL A 380 -33.41 -21.42 -0.02
C VAL A 380 -33.21 -22.42 -1.15
N ARG A 381 -33.98 -22.24 -2.21
CA ARG A 381 -33.73 -22.82 -3.53
C ARG A 381 -33.13 -21.74 -4.42
N VAL A 382 -31.99 -22.05 -5.01
CA VAL A 382 -31.23 -21.15 -5.88
C VAL A 382 -31.14 -21.76 -7.27
N THR A 383 -31.56 -21.02 -8.28
CA THR A 383 -31.35 -21.36 -9.69
C THR A 383 -30.51 -20.27 -10.34
N GLY A 384 -29.39 -20.64 -10.95
CA GLY A 384 -28.48 -19.67 -11.58
C GLY A 384 -27.39 -20.35 -12.40
N LYS A 385 -26.48 -19.56 -12.96
CA LYS A 385 -25.37 -20.04 -13.77
C LYS A 385 -24.14 -20.25 -12.90
N VAL A 386 -23.49 -21.41 -12.99
CA VAL A 386 -22.21 -21.64 -12.31
C VAL A 386 -21.10 -20.88 -13.04
N SER A 387 -20.28 -20.14 -12.30
CA SER A 387 -19.12 -19.40 -12.80
C SER A 387 -17.92 -19.55 -11.86
N GLU A 388 -16.73 -19.32 -12.43
CA GLU A 388 -15.48 -19.18 -11.69
C GLU A 388 -15.14 -17.70 -11.63
N PHE A 389 -15.00 -17.14 -10.44
CA PHE A 389 -14.61 -15.75 -10.26
C PHE A 389 -13.35 -15.64 -9.40
N GLN A 390 -12.23 -15.29 -10.05
CA GLN A 390 -10.91 -15.18 -9.41
C GLN A 390 -10.44 -16.44 -8.66
N GLY A 391 -10.99 -17.60 -8.99
CA GLY A 391 -10.70 -18.87 -8.35
C GLY A 391 -11.88 -19.45 -7.59
N GLU A 392 -12.81 -18.63 -7.10
CA GLU A 392 -13.98 -19.07 -6.33
C GLU A 392 -15.10 -19.58 -7.24
N THR A 393 -15.71 -20.70 -6.86
CA THR A 393 -16.94 -21.20 -7.50
C THR A 393 -18.15 -20.43 -6.99
N GLU A 394 -18.90 -19.83 -7.91
CA GLU A 394 -20.10 -19.05 -7.57
C GLU A 394 -21.30 -19.38 -8.48
N ILE A 395 -22.51 -19.12 -7.98
CA ILE A 395 -23.75 -19.10 -8.75
C ILE A 395 -24.11 -17.64 -9.08
N SER A 396 -23.96 -17.26 -10.35
CA SER A 396 -24.26 -15.93 -10.88
C SER A 396 -25.65 -15.85 -11.52
N THR A 397 -26.16 -14.62 -11.64
CA THR A 397 -27.54 -14.32 -12.12
C THR A 397 -28.63 -15.15 -11.39
N PRO A 398 -28.59 -15.24 -10.04
CA PRO A 398 -29.44 -16.17 -9.31
C PRO A 398 -30.89 -15.70 -9.23
N THR A 399 -31.81 -16.64 -9.38
CA THR A 399 -33.18 -16.54 -8.86
C THR A 399 -33.24 -17.32 -7.56
N VAL A 400 -33.75 -16.69 -6.50
CA VAL A 400 -33.78 -17.25 -5.14
C VAL A 400 -35.20 -17.29 -4.61
N SER A 401 -35.62 -18.43 -4.07
CA SER A 401 -36.90 -18.58 -3.38
C SER A 401 -36.71 -19.27 -2.03
N LYS A 402 -37.44 -18.83 -1.01
CA LYS A 402 -37.44 -19.47 0.32
C LYS A 402 -38.22 -20.77 0.26
N LEU A 403 -37.74 -21.81 0.96
CA LEU A 403 -38.44 -23.07 1.07
C LEU A 403 -39.55 -22.98 2.11
N ASP A 404 -40.73 -23.54 1.80
CA ASP A 404 -41.87 -23.59 2.74
C ASP A 404 -41.59 -24.48 3.96
N SER A 405 -40.78 -25.52 3.76
CA SER A 405 -40.31 -26.42 4.82
C SER A 405 -38.82 -26.20 5.03
N PRO A 406 -38.38 -25.74 6.22
CA PRO A 406 -36.98 -25.47 6.47
C PRO A 406 -36.17 -26.78 6.47
N LEU A 407 -34.99 -26.72 5.88
CA LEU A 407 -33.97 -27.77 5.98
C LEU A 407 -33.40 -27.81 7.41
N PRO A 408 -32.76 -28.92 7.82
CA PRO A 408 -31.97 -28.95 9.04
C PRO A 408 -30.91 -27.83 9.05
N ALA A 409 -30.52 -27.35 10.22
CA ALA A 409 -29.45 -26.36 10.31
C ALA A 409 -28.11 -26.96 9.84
N VAL A 410 -27.26 -26.13 9.24
CA VAL A 410 -25.86 -26.45 8.97
C VAL A 410 -25.12 -26.61 10.29
N THR A 411 -24.33 -27.68 10.41
CA THR A 411 -23.43 -27.88 11.56
C THR A 411 -22.04 -27.40 11.15
N PRO A 412 -21.51 -26.31 11.75
CA PRO A 412 -20.19 -25.81 11.39
C PRO A 412 -19.11 -26.88 11.53
N ARG A 413 -18.23 -26.97 10.53
CA ARG A 413 -17.17 -27.98 10.50
C ARG A 413 -16.09 -27.65 11.51
N THR A 414 -15.69 -28.66 12.26
CA THR A 414 -14.66 -28.56 13.29
C THR A 414 -13.42 -29.28 12.77
N LEU A 415 -12.58 -28.57 12.02
CA LEU A 415 -11.40 -29.13 11.35
C LEU A 415 -10.12 -28.62 12.03
N PRO A 416 -9.19 -29.49 12.49
CA PRO A 416 -7.86 -29.06 12.86
C PRO A 416 -7.14 -28.44 11.66
N TRP A 417 -6.26 -27.46 11.89
CA TRP A 417 -5.52 -26.80 10.80
C TRP A 417 -4.71 -27.76 9.92
N SER A 418 -4.28 -28.91 10.43
CA SER A 418 -3.61 -29.97 9.67
C SER A 418 -4.50 -30.65 8.62
N GLN A 419 -5.75 -30.22 8.47
CA GLN A 419 -6.67 -30.62 7.39
C GLN A 419 -7.02 -29.44 6.50
N LEU A 420 -6.28 -28.32 6.61
CA LEU A 420 -6.41 -27.09 5.84
C LEU A 420 -5.03 -26.53 5.51
N ASP A 421 -3.96 -27.31 5.59
CA ASP A 421 -2.59 -26.80 5.45
C ASP A 421 -2.17 -26.68 3.97
N THR A 422 -2.83 -27.41 3.06
CA THR A 422 -2.66 -27.27 1.61
C THR A 422 -3.82 -26.53 0.93
N ASP A 423 -3.59 -26.01 -0.29
CA ASP A 423 -4.65 -25.40 -1.09
C ASP A 423 -5.76 -26.40 -1.46
N ALA A 424 -5.40 -27.65 -1.78
CA ALA A 424 -6.39 -28.66 -2.16
C ALA A 424 -7.30 -29.04 -0.99
N GLU A 425 -6.77 -29.06 0.23
CA GLU A 425 -7.57 -29.26 1.44
C GLU A 425 -8.49 -28.08 1.73
N LYS A 426 -8.00 -26.84 1.57
CA LYS A 426 -8.85 -25.65 1.69
C LYS A 426 -9.92 -25.61 0.60
N GLU A 427 -9.59 -26.04 -0.62
CA GLU A 427 -10.53 -26.16 -1.76
C GLU A 427 -11.70 -27.08 -1.47
N ALA A 428 -11.42 -28.24 -0.86
CA ALA A 428 -12.46 -29.17 -0.46
C ALA A 428 -13.46 -28.59 0.57
N HIS A 429 -13.15 -27.41 1.12
CA HIS A 429 -13.94 -26.70 2.12
C HIS A 429 -14.29 -25.24 1.70
N GLU A 430 -14.15 -24.90 0.42
CA GLU A 430 -14.46 -23.56 -0.10
C GLU A 430 -15.95 -23.19 0.08
N GLY A 431 -16.23 -22.09 0.76
CA GLY A 431 -17.58 -21.59 1.02
C GLY A 431 -18.27 -22.24 2.22
N GLU A 432 -17.60 -23.16 2.91
CA GLU A 432 -18.18 -23.87 4.07
C GLU A 432 -18.01 -23.10 5.38
N LEU A 433 -18.98 -23.27 6.27
CA LEU A 433 -18.98 -22.71 7.60
C LEU A 433 -18.09 -23.53 8.54
N LEU A 434 -17.00 -22.95 9.01
CA LEU A 434 -16.01 -23.57 9.89
C LEU A 434 -16.08 -23.00 11.30
N THR A 435 -15.77 -23.84 12.28
CA THR A 435 -15.32 -23.41 13.62
C THR A 435 -13.79 -23.55 13.65
N PRO A 436 -13.02 -22.46 13.52
CA PRO A 436 -11.56 -22.53 13.49
C PRO A 436 -11.01 -23.29 14.71
N GLN A 437 -10.12 -24.25 14.49
CA GLN A 437 -9.51 -25.06 15.55
C GLN A 437 -8.01 -24.79 15.66
N GLY A 438 -7.51 -24.80 16.90
CA GLY A 438 -6.11 -24.53 17.19
C GLY A 438 -5.85 -23.06 17.55
N ALA A 439 -4.58 -22.72 17.69
CA ALA A 439 -4.16 -21.35 17.92
C ALA A 439 -4.04 -20.61 16.59
N PHE A 440 -4.34 -19.31 16.61
CA PHE A 440 -4.08 -18.39 15.50
C PHE A 440 -3.42 -17.15 16.06
N THR A 441 -2.45 -16.61 15.32
CA THR A 441 -1.67 -15.44 15.71
C THR A 441 -1.73 -14.42 14.59
N VAL A 442 -1.95 -13.15 14.91
CA VAL A 442 -1.88 -12.06 13.92
C VAL A 442 -0.45 -11.97 13.38
N SER A 443 -0.31 -11.99 12.06
CA SER A 443 0.96 -11.86 11.35
C SER A 443 1.08 -10.55 10.59
N ASP A 444 -0.04 -9.88 10.32
CA ASP A 444 -0.10 -8.58 9.66
C ASP A 444 -1.39 -7.84 10.05
N ASN A 445 -1.29 -6.52 10.18
CA ASN A 445 -2.41 -5.62 10.46
C ASN A 445 -2.39 -4.36 9.59
N TYR A 446 -1.56 -4.30 8.54
CA TYR A 446 -1.45 -3.16 7.63
C TYR A 446 -2.77 -2.94 6.88
N ASP A 447 -3.34 -4.00 6.34
CA ASP A 447 -4.60 -3.94 5.60
C ASP A 447 -5.81 -3.64 6.49
N ALA A 448 -5.70 -3.78 7.81
CA ALA A 448 -6.77 -3.36 8.73
C ALA A 448 -7.04 -1.84 8.64
N ASN A 449 -6.06 -1.04 8.23
CA ASN A 449 -6.23 0.40 7.99
C ASN A 449 -6.97 0.73 6.68
N PHE A 450 -7.03 -0.21 5.73
CA PHE A 450 -7.56 0.02 4.38
C PHE A 450 -8.81 -0.80 4.08
N TYR A 451 -8.81 -2.07 4.44
CA TYR A 451 -9.81 -3.07 4.07
C TYR A 451 -10.37 -3.84 5.27
N GLY A 452 -9.91 -3.56 6.50
CA GLY A 452 -10.46 -4.21 7.69
C GLY A 452 -10.05 -5.67 7.84
N SER A 453 -8.93 -6.07 7.25
CA SER A 453 -8.44 -7.45 7.28
C SER A 453 -7.10 -7.61 7.99
N PHE A 454 -6.85 -8.81 8.51
CA PHE A 454 -5.60 -9.22 9.14
C PHE A 454 -5.07 -10.48 8.48
N THR A 455 -3.77 -10.55 8.19
CA THR A 455 -3.13 -11.84 7.92
C THR A 455 -2.94 -12.56 9.25
N LEU A 456 -3.39 -13.81 9.32
CA LEU A 456 -3.20 -14.70 10.44
C LEU A 456 -2.23 -15.83 10.07
N ALA A 457 -1.49 -16.29 11.06
CA ALA A 457 -0.75 -17.53 11.04
C ALA A 457 -1.45 -18.54 11.94
N ALA A 458 -1.80 -19.71 11.41
CA ALA A 458 -2.14 -20.85 12.25
C ALA A 458 -0.93 -21.22 13.12
N GLY A 459 -1.17 -21.44 14.41
CA GLY A 459 -0.14 -21.62 15.43
C GLY A 459 0.01 -20.42 16.37
N THR A 460 1.07 -20.45 17.17
CA THR A 460 1.31 -19.51 18.28
C THR A 460 2.34 -18.43 17.95
N THR A 461 2.82 -18.37 16.72
CA THR A 461 3.81 -17.39 16.26
C THR A 461 3.40 -16.81 14.91
N PRO A 462 3.75 -15.54 14.62
CA PRO A 462 3.63 -14.97 13.28
C PRO A 462 4.33 -15.80 12.19
N LEU A 463 4.07 -15.45 10.94
CA LEU A 463 4.87 -15.89 9.80
C LEU A 463 6.24 -15.20 9.87
N ARG A 464 7.29 -15.90 9.42
CA ARG A 464 8.67 -15.45 9.62
C ARG A 464 9.37 -15.20 8.29
N GLN A 465 10.16 -14.14 8.20
CA GLN A 465 10.95 -13.89 7.01
C GLN A 465 11.96 -15.03 6.75
N PRO A 466 11.97 -15.68 5.56
CA PRO A 466 12.85 -16.81 5.29
C PRO A 466 14.35 -16.53 5.47
N THR A 467 14.81 -15.34 5.05
CA THR A 467 16.22 -14.92 5.20
C THR A 467 16.58 -14.43 6.61
N ASP A 468 15.59 -14.26 7.49
CA ASP A 468 15.79 -14.13 8.94
C ASP A 468 15.87 -15.50 9.62
N ALA A 469 15.17 -16.51 9.10
CA ALA A 469 15.17 -17.87 9.64
C ALA A 469 16.42 -18.69 9.27
N GLY A 470 17.08 -18.36 8.16
CA GLY A 470 18.33 -18.97 7.74
C GLY A 470 18.91 -18.30 6.50
N LYS A 471 20.13 -18.68 6.13
CA LYS A 471 20.82 -18.10 4.96
C LYS A 471 19.98 -18.25 3.69
N ALA A 472 20.12 -17.30 2.77
CA ALA A 472 19.47 -17.36 1.46
C ALA A 472 19.72 -18.72 0.77
N GLY A 473 18.65 -19.36 0.32
CA GLY A 473 18.65 -20.67 -0.33
C GLY A 473 18.94 -21.87 0.60
N SER A 474 19.14 -21.65 1.90
CA SER A 474 19.41 -22.74 2.84
C SER A 474 18.17 -23.61 3.10
N PRO A 475 18.33 -24.86 3.59
CA PRO A 475 17.19 -25.68 3.98
C PRO A 475 16.25 -25.02 5.00
N ALA A 476 16.77 -24.16 5.88
CA ALA A 476 15.96 -23.42 6.85
C ALA A 476 15.08 -22.34 6.18
N ALA A 477 15.64 -21.57 5.24
CA ALA A 477 14.87 -20.57 4.49
C ALA A 477 13.80 -21.23 3.60
N VAL A 478 14.14 -22.35 2.94
CA VAL A 478 13.19 -23.13 2.13
C VAL A 478 12.08 -23.73 2.99
N ALA A 479 12.41 -24.31 4.15
CA ALA A 479 11.42 -24.85 5.07
C ALA A 479 10.50 -23.76 5.62
N THR A 480 11.04 -22.58 5.95
CA THR A 480 10.25 -21.42 6.42
C THR A 480 9.30 -20.90 5.34
N THR A 481 9.73 -20.88 4.08
CA THR A 481 8.85 -20.49 2.95
C THR A 481 7.66 -21.44 2.83
N ALA A 482 7.89 -22.75 2.93
CA ALA A 482 6.83 -23.76 2.88
C ALA A 482 5.91 -23.70 4.11
N ASP A 483 6.48 -23.51 5.30
CA ASP A 483 5.75 -23.35 6.55
C ASP A 483 4.83 -22.12 6.53
N ASN A 484 5.33 -20.96 6.06
CA ASN A 484 4.51 -19.75 5.96
C ASN A 484 3.31 -19.97 5.03
N ALA A 485 3.53 -20.56 3.86
CA ALA A 485 2.46 -20.86 2.91
C ALA A 485 1.41 -21.83 3.49
N ALA A 486 1.83 -22.78 4.33
CA ALA A 486 0.94 -23.74 4.96
C ALA A 486 0.10 -23.15 6.11
N ARG A 487 0.63 -22.14 6.82
CA ARG A 487 -0.01 -21.55 8.01
C ARG A 487 -0.85 -20.31 7.72
N MET A 488 -0.67 -19.66 6.56
CA MET A 488 -1.30 -18.39 6.24
C MET A 488 -2.81 -18.52 5.96
N VAL A 489 -3.59 -17.62 6.55
CA VAL A 489 -5.01 -17.36 6.25
C VAL A 489 -5.35 -15.93 6.67
N THR A 490 -6.27 -15.27 6.00
CA THR A 490 -6.71 -13.92 6.38
C THR A 490 -7.96 -13.98 7.25
N LEU A 491 -8.14 -13.07 8.21
CA LEU A 491 -9.43 -12.77 8.82
C LEU A 491 -9.91 -11.43 8.26
N ASP A 492 -11.08 -11.43 7.64
CA ASP A 492 -11.62 -10.30 6.88
C ASP A 492 -12.81 -9.65 7.62
N ASP A 493 -13.26 -8.46 7.21
CA ASP A 493 -14.43 -7.76 7.75
C ASP A 493 -15.74 -8.15 7.04
N GLY A 494 -15.71 -9.02 6.03
CA GLY A 494 -16.89 -9.35 5.24
C GLY A 494 -17.24 -8.29 4.19
N SER A 495 -16.26 -7.51 3.73
CA SER A 495 -16.43 -6.39 2.81
C SER A 495 -15.20 -6.14 1.92
N SER A 496 -15.40 -5.48 0.77
CA SER A 496 -14.36 -4.94 -0.11
C SER A 496 -14.21 -3.42 0.00
N THR A 497 -14.71 -2.84 1.09
CA THR A 497 -14.71 -1.39 1.34
C THR A 497 -13.30 -0.89 1.57
N ASN A 498 -12.81 0.02 0.72
CA ASN A 498 -11.58 0.75 1.03
C ASN A 498 -11.89 1.97 1.92
N PHE A 499 -11.56 1.87 3.21
CA PHE A 499 -11.81 2.85 4.26
C PHE A 499 -10.93 4.10 4.19
N SER A 500 -9.89 4.11 3.34
CA SER A 500 -9.02 5.28 3.16
C SER A 500 -9.52 6.26 2.09
N THR A 501 -10.55 5.88 1.33
CA THR A 501 -11.10 6.72 0.25
C THR A 501 -11.97 7.85 0.79
N ALA A 502 -12.11 8.93 0.01
CA ALA A 502 -13.00 10.04 0.38
C ALA A 502 -14.46 9.59 0.59
N ALA A 503 -14.91 8.54 -0.10
CA ALA A 503 -16.26 7.99 0.04
C ALA A 503 -16.48 7.27 1.39
N ASN A 504 -15.44 6.67 1.95
CA ASN A 504 -15.55 5.74 3.09
C ASN A 504 -14.76 6.15 4.34
N SER A 505 -13.89 7.17 4.27
CA SER A 505 -13.10 7.67 5.42
C SER A 505 -13.94 8.29 6.55
N ALA A 506 -15.25 8.45 6.33
CA ALA A 506 -16.22 8.80 7.37
C ALA A 506 -16.82 7.59 8.10
N THR A 507 -16.57 6.37 7.62
CA THR A 507 -16.98 5.12 8.25
C THR A 507 -15.86 4.62 9.17
N PRO A 508 -16.13 4.35 10.47
CA PRO A 508 -15.13 3.78 11.37
C PRO A 508 -14.47 2.51 10.82
N LEU A 509 -13.17 2.36 11.05
CA LEU A 509 -12.48 1.10 10.78
C LEU A 509 -13.08 -0.03 11.63
N PRO A 510 -13.35 -1.21 11.04
CA PRO A 510 -13.72 -2.39 11.81
C PRO A 510 -12.53 -2.87 12.64
N TRP A 511 -12.81 -3.60 13.72
CA TRP A 511 -11.83 -4.22 14.65
C TRP A 511 -11.00 -3.27 15.51
N LEU A 512 -10.47 -2.20 14.91
CA LEU A 512 -9.51 -1.28 15.52
C LEU A 512 -10.22 -0.20 16.34
N THR A 513 -9.89 -0.11 17.62
CA THR A 513 -10.38 0.95 18.51
C THR A 513 -9.25 1.52 19.36
N THR A 514 -9.44 2.70 19.96
CA THR A 514 -8.44 3.30 20.85
C THR A 514 -8.03 2.42 22.04
N THR A 515 -8.84 1.40 22.37
CA THR A 515 -8.58 0.43 23.44
C THR A 515 -8.32 -0.99 22.93
N ASN A 516 -8.42 -1.24 21.61
CA ASN A 516 -8.15 -2.52 20.96
C ASN A 516 -7.32 -2.30 19.68
N PRO A 517 -5.98 -2.22 19.80
CA PRO A 517 -5.09 -1.89 18.70
C PRO A 517 -4.71 -3.04 17.77
N VAL A 518 -4.87 -4.28 18.22
CA VAL A 518 -4.55 -5.51 17.47
C VAL A 518 -3.13 -5.49 16.88
N SER A 519 -2.14 -5.76 17.71
CA SER A 519 -0.73 -5.84 17.29
C SER A 519 -0.39 -7.19 16.64
N VAL A 520 0.59 -7.23 15.75
CA VAL A 520 1.22 -8.49 15.28
C VAL A 520 1.73 -9.29 16.48
N GLY A 521 1.59 -10.61 16.44
CA GLY A 521 1.83 -11.50 17.58
C GLY A 521 0.64 -11.65 18.54
N ALA A 522 -0.44 -10.87 18.39
CA ALA A 522 -1.65 -11.08 19.18
C ALA A 522 -2.30 -12.43 18.86
N THR A 523 -2.74 -13.15 19.89
CA THR A 523 -3.48 -14.40 19.75
C THR A 523 -4.95 -14.11 19.46
N VAL A 524 -5.53 -14.84 18.51
CA VAL A 524 -6.94 -14.70 18.12
C VAL A 524 -7.81 -15.70 18.89
N SER A 525 -8.94 -15.25 19.41
CA SER A 525 -10.01 -16.11 19.96
C SER A 525 -11.29 -15.90 19.16
N PHE A 526 -11.74 -16.93 18.45
CA PHE A 526 -12.98 -16.90 17.69
C PHE A 526 -14.19 -17.21 18.57
N HIS A 527 -15.26 -16.42 18.43
CA HIS A 527 -16.51 -16.54 19.18
C HIS A 527 -17.70 -16.96 18.31
N GLN A 528 -17.51 -16.95 16.98
CA GLN A 528 -18.48 -17.42 16.00
C GLN A 528 -17.82 -18.28 14.92
N PRO A 529 -18.59 -19.18 14.28
CA PRO A 529 -18.16 -19.80 13.03
C PRO A 529 -17.94 -18.75 11.94
N VAL A 530 -16.98 -19.03 11.05
CA VAL A 530 -16.58 -18.21 9.91
C VAL A 530 -16.68 -19.02 8.63
N VAL A 531 -16.88 -18.39 7.49
CA VAL A 531 -16.84 -19.08 6.19
C VAL A 531 -15.40 -19.12 5.69
N LEU A 532 -14.91 -20.28 5.25
CA LEU A 532 -13.64 -20.36 4.51
C LEU A 532 -13.92 -19.99 3.06
N ASP A 533 -13.19 -19.02 2.54
CA ASP A 533 -13.47 -18.44 1.22
C ASP A 533 -12.16 -18.11 0.49
N TYR A 534 -12.19 -18.12 -0.85
CA TYR A 534 -11.05 -17.75 -1.67
C TYR A 534 -11.32 -16.47 -2.46
N ARG A 535 -10.71 -15.36 -2.05
CA ARG A 535 -10.80 -14.09 -2.79
C ARG A 535 -9.55 -13.25 -2.63
N PHE A 536 -9.37 -12.33 -3.57
CA PHE A 536 -8.16 -11.49 -3.67
C PHE A 536 -6.86 -12.32 -3.70
N SER A 537 -6.93 -13.52 -4.30
CA SER A 537 -5.84 -14.50 -4.34
C SER A 537 -5.39 -15.06 -2.98
N LEU A 538 -6.23 -14.93 -1.95
CA LEU A 538 -5.96 -15.41 -0.58
C LEU A 538 -7.10 -16.31 -0.09
N TRP A 539 -6.77 -17.17 0.87
CA TRP A 539 -7.75 -17.89 1.67
C TRP A 539 -8.15 -17.02 2.87
N ASN A 540 -9.45 -16.86 3.08
CA ASN A 540 -10.01 -15.94 4.05
C ASN A 540 -10.99 -16.66 4.98
N PHE A 541 -10.98 -16.26 6.24
CA PHE A 541 -12.07 -16.45 7.17
C PHE A 541 -12.99 -15.23 7.09
N GLN A 542 -14.17 -15.45 6.54
CA GLN A 542 -15.19 -14.42 6.42
C GLN A 542 -16.17 -14.50 7.61
N PRO A 543 -16.46 -13.36 8.27
CA PRO A 543 -17.55 -13.29 9.25
C PRO A 543 -18.89 -13.54 8.54
N ARG A 544 -19.91 -13.99 9.28
CA ARG A 544 -21.20 -14.36 8.68
C ARG A 544 -22.02 -13.17 8.14
N ALA A 545 -21.56 -11.96 8.42
CA ALA A 545 -22.06 -10.69 7.92
C ALA A 545 -20.92 -9.67 8.03
N GLN A 546 -21.04 -8.53 7.33
CA GLN A 546 -20.06 -7.45 7.43
C GLN A 546 -19.88 -7.00 8.90
N VAL A 547 -18.63 -6.95 9.35
CA VAL A 547 -18.21 -6.34 10.61
C VAL A 547 -18.07 -4.84 10.40
N ALA A 548 -18.83 -4.06 11.16
CA ALA A 548 -18.85 -2.60 11.07
C ALA A 548 -18.57 -1.92 12.43
N ASP A 549 -18.14 -2.71 13.41
CA ASP A 549 -17.85 -2.31 14.79
C ASP A 549 -16.50 -2.92 15.25
N ASP A 550 -16.29 -3.08 16.56
CA ASP A 550 -15.05 -3.65 17.10
C ASP A 550 -14.88 -5.16 16.81
N GLY A 551 -15.88 -5.81 16.22
CA GLY A 551 -15.83 -7.21 15.80
C GLY A 551 -15.73 -8.21 16.93
N ALA A 552 -15.87 -7.80 18.20
CA ALA A 552 -15.70 -8.66 19.36
C ALA A 552 -16.69 -9.84 19.40
N ALA A 553 -17.83 -9.71 18.72
CA ALA A 553 -18.79 -10.79 18.54
C ALA A 553 -18.27 -11.93 17.63
N VAL A 554 -17.36 -11.62 16.72
CA VAL A 554 -16.74 -12.59 15.79
C VAL A 554 -15.44 -13.11 16.38
N ALA A 555 -14.53 -12.22 16.76
CA ALA A 555 -13.21 -12.57 17.28
C ALA A 555 -12.67 -11.49 18.23
N THR A 556 -11.83 -11.91 19.19
CA THR A 556 -11.07 -11.00 20.06
C THR A 556 -9.59 -11.31 20.00
N PHE A 557 -8.76 -10.31 20.27
CA PHE A 557 -7.30 -10.38 20.18
C PHE A 557 -6.66 -10.18 21.55
N SER A 558 -5.56 -10.88 21.82
CA SER A 558 -4.83 -10.70 23.08
C SER A 558 -4.10 -9.35 23.13
N ASP A 559 -4.09 -8.72 24.30
CA ASP A 559 -3.38 -7.47 24.51
C ASP A 559 -1.86 -7.71 24.58
N ARG A 560 -1.13 -7.01 23.70
CA ARG A 560 0.33 -6.99 23.63
C ARG A 560 0.92 -5.71 24.20
N ARG A 561 0.21 -4.58 24.12
CA ARG A 561 0.69 -3.27 24.57
C ARG A 561 0.93 -3.23 26.07
N SER A 562 0.07 -3.85 26.89
CA SER A 562 0.26 -3.85 28.35
C SER A 562 1.61 -4.42 28.81
N ALA A 563 2.15 -5.40 28.08
CA ALA A 563 3.47 -5.97 28.38
C ALA A 563 4.63 -5.08 27.86
N ASN A 564 4.37 -4.27 26.83
CA ASN A 564 5.34 -3.43 26.14
C ASN A 564 5.23 -1.93 26.51
N GLU A 565 4.57 -1.57 27.61
CA GLU A 565 4.57 -0.17 28.11
C GLU A 565 5.98 0.32 28.49
N HIS A 566 6.87 -0.62 28.83
CA HIS A 566 8.29 -0.44 29.12
C HIS A 566 9.07 -1.64 28.58
N PRO A 567 10.37 -1.46 28.23
CA PRO A 567 11.22 -2.60 27.89
C PRO A 567 11.49 -3.47 29.12
N ASP A 568 11.97 -4.69 28.88
CA ASP A 568 12.38 -5.59 29.95
C ASP A 568 13.47 -4.98 30.82
N THR A 569 13.46 -5.36 32.11
CA THR A 569 14.46 -4.87 33.06
C THR A 569 15.81 -5.54 32.83
N LEU A 570 16.73 -4.81 32.20
CA LEU A 570 18.14 -5.20 32.07
C LEU A 570 19.01 -4.57 33.17
N SER A 571 20.01 -5.30 33.64
CA SER A 571 20.96 -4.81 34.66
C SER A 571 22.09 -3.95 34.07
N GLY A 572 22.61 -3.02 34.87
CA GLY A 572 23.82 -2.27 34.54
C GLY A 572 23.57 -1.07 33.62
N THR A 573 24.60 -0.68 32.88
CA THR A 573 24.48 0.36 31.85
C THR A 573 23.74 -0.20 30.67
N LYS A 574 22.91 0.59 29.99
CA LYS A 574 22.14 0.13 28.83
C LYS A 574 22.56 0.87 27.56
N LEU A 575 22.78 0.12 26.49
CA LEU A 575 23.00 0.61 25.13
C LEU A 575 21.76 0.28 24.31
N ALA A 576 21.21 1.24 23.58
CA ALA A 576 20.07 1.01 22.70
C ALA A 576 20.29 1.56 21.30
N THR A 577 19.51 1.05 20.35
CA THR A 577 19.28 1.66 19.03
C THR A 577 17.82 2.00 18.86
N PHE A 578 17.51 3.12 18.21
CA PHE A 578 16.15 3.64 18.10
C PHE A 578 16.00 4.46 16.81
N ASN A 579 15.31 3.88 15.83
CA ASN A 579 14.89 4.60 14.62
C ASN A 579 13.73 5.56 14.95
N VAL A 580 13.85 6.83 14.57
CA VAL A 580 12.89 7.89 14.89
C VAL A 580 11.97 8.33 13.73
N GLU A 581 11.79 7.48 12.71
CA GLU A 581 10.80 7.62 11.61
C GLU A 581 10.85 8.97 10.89
N ASN A 582 12.01 9.33 10.35
CA ASN A 582 12.28 10.59 9.68
C ASN A 582 11.95 11.78 10.59
N TYR A 583 12.74 11.96 11.65
CA TYR A 583 12.60 13.09 12.57
C TYR A 583 13.23 14.36 11.98
N PHE A 584 12.38 15.17 11.33
CA PHE A 584 12.75 16.39 10.61
C PHE A 584 12.02 17.63 11.18
N PRO A 585 12.69 18.48 11.97
CA PRO A 585 12.14 19.79 12.33
C PRO A 585 12.04 20.76 11.14
N MET A 586 12.75 20.53 10.03
CA MET A 586 12.48 21.18 8.75
C MET A 586 11.26 20.53 8.11
N THR A 587 10.06 20.95 8.51
CA THR A 587 8.83 20.41 7.92
C THR A 587 8.70 20.80 6.45
N GLY A 588 7.94 20.04 5.67
CA GLY A 588 7.73 20.35 4.25
C GLY A 588 7.17 21.75 4.00
N GLU A 589 6.22 22.22 4.81
CA GLU A 589 5.70 23.60 4.71
C GLU A 589 6.75 24.66 5.07
N ARG A 590 7.58 24.40 6.09
CA ARG A 590 8.67 25.28 6.47
C ARG A 590 9.67 25.41 5.32
N TYR A 591 10.03 24.30 4.71
CA TYR A 591 10.92 24.24 3.55
C TYR A 591 10.41 25.04 2.35
N VAL A 592 9.12 24.87 2.00
CA VAL A 592 8.47 25.65 0.93
C VAL A 592 8.42 27.14 1.29
N SER A 593 8.05 27.48 2.52
CA SER A 593 7.96 28.89 2.96
C SER A 593 9.32 29.61 2.99
N ALA A 594 10.41 28.85 3.19
CA ALA A 594 11.77 29.35 3.14
C ALA A 594 12.29 29.51 1.70
N GLY A 595 11.52 29.12 0.68
CA GLY A 595 11.91 29.19 -0.73
C GLY A 595 13.01 28.20 -1.12
N LEU A 596 13.16 27.11 -0.35
CA LEU A 596 14.21 26.11 -0.57
C LEU A 596 13.81 25.07 -1.64
N GLY A 597 12.52 24.93 -1.94
CA GLY A 597 12.02 24.03 -2.97
C GLY A 597 10.49 23.87 -2.93
N THR A 598 10.00 22.79 -3.52
CA THR A 598 8.57 22.42 -3.58
C THR A 598 8.31 21.08 -2.92
N CYS A 599 7.15 20.89 -2.31
CA CYS A 599 6.75 19.62 -1.72
C CYS A 599 5.33 19.20 -2.12
N SER A 600 5.10 17.90 -2.15
CA SER A 600 3.79 17.25 -2.13
C SER A 600 3.57 16.56 -0.77
N TYR A 601 2.30 16.35 -0.41
CA TYR A 601 1.93 15.90 0.92
C TYR A 601 0.97 14.73 0.87
N TYR A 602 1.03 13.90 1.91
CA TYR A 602 -0.07 13.04 2.28
C TYR A 602 -1.04 13.81 3.17
N ASN A 603 -2.32 13.77 2.80
CA ASN A 603 -3.36 14.59 3.42
C ASN A 603 -4.31 13.73 4.24
N ASP A 604 -4.81 14.30 5.34
CA ASP A 604 -5.93 13.71 6.05
C ASP A 604 -7.25 13.89 5.28
N ARG A 605 -8.33 13.29 5.79
CA ARG A 605 -9.67 13.39 5.17
C ARG A 605 -10.26 14.80 5.15
N ALA A 606 -9.70 15.73 5.93
CA ALA A 606 -10.08 17.15 5.93
C ALA A 606 -9.20 18.00 5.00
N GLY A 607 -8.24 17.39 4.31
CA GLY A 607 -7.32 18.06 3.40
C GLY A 607 -6.12 18.72 4.09
N ASN A 608 -5.91 18.49 5.38
CA ASN A 608 -4.72 19.00 6.08
C ASN A 608 -3.50 18.17 5.69
N HIS A 609 -2.36 18.82 5.48
CA HIS A 609 -1.10 18.13 5.22
C HIS A 609 -0.59 17.45 6.51
N ILE A 610 -0.32 16.14 6.46
CA ILE A 610 0.12 15.36 7.62
C ILE A 610 1.59 14.99 7.52
N ALA A 611 1.99 14.38 6.41
CA ALA A 611 3.36 13.96 6.14
C ALA A 611 3.80 14.42 4.75
N VAL A 612 5.11 14.64 4.59
CA VAL A 612 5.73 14.85 3.28
C VAL A 612 5.60 13.58 2.47
N ASN A 613 5.16 13.71 1.22
CA ASN A 613 5.24 12.64 0.24
C ASN A 613 6.54 12.75 -0.56
N THR A 614 6.79 13.91 -1.17
CA THR A 614 8.04 14.17 -1.89
C THR A 614 8.37 15.65 -1.84
N CYS A 615 9.64 15.98 -1.67
CA CYS A 615 10.14 17.34 -1.81
C CYS A 615 11.26 17.39 -2.85
N THR A 616 11.34 18.48 -3.59
CA THR A 616 12.35 18.75 -4.62
C THR A 616 12.96 20.11 -4.38
N GLY A 617 14.29 20.19 -4.43
CA GLY A 617 15.06 21.43 -4.35
C GLY A 617 14.67 22.48 -5.37
N ALA A 618 14.93 23.75 -5.04
CA ALA A 618 14.75 24.87 -5.97
C ALA A 618 15.61 24.76 -7.24
N ASP A 619 16.68 23.98 -7.21
CA ASP A 619 17.51 23.62 -8.37
C ASP A 619 16.99 22.41 -9.17
N GLY A 620 15.85 21.84 -8.75
CA GLY A 620 15.20 20.69 -9.36
C GLY A 620 15.84 19.33 -9.05
N HIS A 621 16.91 19.30 -8.24
CA HIS A 621 17.71 18.08 -8.04
C HIS A 621 18.02 17.79 -6.56
N ALA A 622 18.12 18.81 -5.70
CA ALA A 622 18.47 18.58 -4.31
C ALA A 622 17.35 17.83 -3.55
N PRO A 623 17.70 16.83 -2.72
CA PRO A 623 16.73 16.16 -1.85
C PRO A 623 16.16 17.14 -0.82
N GLY A 624 14.85 17.10 -0.60
CA GLY A 624 14.17 17.92 0.41
C GLY A 624 13.99 17.21 1.76
N PRO A 625 13.30 17.85 2.72
CA PRO A 625 12.98 17.21 4.00
C PRO A 625 12.06 16.00 3.84
N ARG A 626 12.06 15.14 4.85
CA ARG A 626 11.19 13.96 4.99
C ARG A 626 10.34 14.09 6.26
N GLY A 627 9.45 13.15 6.54
CA GLY A 627 8.66 13.15 7.78
C GLY A 627 7.48 14.14 7.77
N ALA A 628 7.31 14.91 8.84
CA ALA A 628 6.12 15.75 9.04
C ALA A 628 5.94 16.88 8.01
N ALA A 629 4.69 17.08 7.56
CA ALA A 629 4.35 18.15 6.63
C ALA A 629 4.41 19.54 7.29
N ASP A 630 3.89 19.64 8.52
CA ASP A 630 3.71 20.89 9.26
C ASP A 630 4.16 20.75 10.72
N ALA A 631 4.20 21.87 11.44
CA ALA A 631 4.63 21.90 12.85
C ALA A 631 3.68 21.10 13.77
N THR A 632 2.39 21.01 13.43
CA THR A 632 1.41 20.24 14.21
C THR A 632 1.69 18.75 14.13
N SER A 633 1.96 18.25 12.93
CA SER A 633 2.26 16.84 12.68
C SER A 633 3.64 16.47 13.23
N PHE A 634 4.61 17.38 13.16
CA PHE A 634 5.90 17.21 13.84
C PHE A 634 5.73 17.08 15.35
N ALA A 635 4.87 17.89 15.98
CA ALA A 635 4.59 17.77 17.41
C ALA A 635 3.94 16.42 17.78
N ARG A 636 3.10 15.85 16.91
CA ARG A 636 2.51 14.50 17.11
C ARG A 636 3.56 13.40 17.01
N GLN A 637 4.42 13.46 15.99
CA GLN A 637 5.54 12.55 15.83
C GLN A 637 6.47 12.61 17.07
N GLN A 638 6.88 13.82 17.43
CA GLN A 638 7.79 14.05 18.54
C GLN A 638 7.23 13.55 19.89
N SER A 639 5.92 13.64 20.13
CA SER A 639 5.36 13.23 21.42
C SER A 639 5.54 11.74 21.71
N LYS A 640 5.36 10.88 20.70
CA LYS A 640 5.56 9.43 20.84
C LYS A 640 7.05 9.08 20.96
N ILE A 641 7.90 9.66 20.12
CA ILE A 641 9.37 9.46 20.17
C ILE A 641 9.94 9.86 21.54
N VAL A 642 9.57 11.04 22.05
CA VAL A 642 10.02 11.53 23.37
C VAL A 642 9.53 10.62 24.49
N THR A 643 8.30 10.12 24.39
CA THR A 643 7.75 9.16 25.35
C THR A 643 8.52 7.84 25.32
N GLY A 644 8.78 7.29 24.13
CA GLY A 644 9.57 6.07 23.93
C GLY A 644 10.98 6.18 24.53
N ILE A 645 11.75 7.18 24.11
CA ILE A 645 13.15 7.37 24.57
C ILE A 645 13.22 7.59 26.10
N ASN A 646 12.32 8.38 26.68
CA ASN A 646 12.33 8.61 28.13
C ASN A 646 11.94 7.35 28.94
N ARG A 647 11.18 6.42 28.37
CA ARG A 647 10.80 5.14 29.00
C ARG A 647 11.77 4.00 28.73
N LEU A 648 12.58 4.10 27.67
CA LEU A 648 13.59 3.11 27.26
C LEU A 648 14.62 2.80 28.36
N ASP A 649 14.84 3.79 29.25
CA ASP A 649 15.81 3.74 30.34
C ASP A 649 17.26 3.44 29.89
N ALA A 650 17.59 3.72 28.64
CA ALA A 650 18.95 3.55 28.13
C ALA A 650 19.93 4.59 28.69
N SER A 651 21.21 4.24 28.78
CA SER A 651 22.29 5.19 29.12
C SER A 651 22.93 5.81 27.88
N VAL A 652 22.96 5.07 26.76
CA VAL A 652 23.37 5.52 25.42
C VAL A 652 22.34 5.03 24.42
N VAL A 653 21.92 5.88 23.49
CA VAL A 653 21.00 5.55 22.40
C VAL A 653 21.62 5.99 21.08
N SER A 654 21.83 5.06 20.14
CA SER A 654 21.98 5.40 18.72
C SER A 654 20.62 5.75 18.15
N LEU A 655 20.60 6.80 17.34
CA LEU A 655 19.42 7.26 16.64
C LEU A 655 19.67 7.17 15.14
N GLU A 656 18.73 6.55 14.45
CA GLU A 656 18.63 6.50 13.00
C GLU A 656 17.52 7.46 12.54
N GLU A 657 17.58 7.92 11.29
CA GLU A 657 16.56 8.82 10.73
C GLU A 657 16.48 10.23 11.34
N ILE A 658 17.61 10.75 11.82
CA ILE A 658 17.73 12.15 12.24
C ILE A 658 18.03 13.04 11.03
N GLU A 659 17.33 14.15 10.91
CA GLU A 659 17.63 15.17 9.91
C GLU A 659 19.09 15.65 9.95
N ASN A 660 19.72 15.69 8.79
CA ASN A 660 20.98 16.38 8.55
C ASN A 660 20.71 17.86 8.24
N SER A 661 20.51 18.68 9.29
CA SER A 661 20.06 20.08 9.14
C SER A 661 21.02 20.97 8.33
N ALA A 662 22.25 20.52 8.06
CA ALA A 662 23.19 21.20 7.16
C ALA A 662 22.65 21.37 5.73
N TRP A 663 21.85 20.41 5.24
CA TRP A 663 21.17 20.49 3.95
C TRP A 663 20.21 21.69 3.83
N PHE A 664 19.75 22.21 4.97
CA PHE A 664 18.78 23.31 5.02
C PHE A 664 19.40 24.62 5.53
N GLY A 665 20.73 24.72 5.49
CA GLY A 665 21.47 25.94 5.89
C GLY A 665 21.56 26.14 7.40
N GLU A 666 21.28 25.12 8.19
CA GLU A 666 21.36 25.16 9.65
C GLU A 666 22.59 24.39 10.17
N PRO A 667 23.04 24.61 11.42
CA PRO A 667 24.04 23.75 12.04
C PRO A 667 23.60 22.27 12.00
N ARG A 668 24.51 21.34 11.66
CA ARG A 668 24.23 19.89 11.49
C ARG A 668 23.52 19.22 12.67
N ASP A 669 23.73 19.71 13.89
CA ASP A 669 23.13 19.17 15.12
C ASP A 669 21.80 19.87 15.53
N THR A 670 21.21 20.71 14.67
CA THR A 670 19.98 21.46 15.04
C THR A 670 18.82 20.53 15.37
N ALA A 671 18.53 19.53 14.53
CA ALA A 671 17.50 18.54 14.84
C ALA A 671 17.78 17.73 16.11
N LEU A 672 19.01 17.27 16.27
CA LEU A 672 19.42 16.45 17.42
C LEU A 672 19.35 17.22 18.74
N SER A 673 19.82 18.47 18.75
CA SER A 673 19.74 19.33 19.93
C SER A 673 18.29 19.68 20.29
N GLY A 674 17.43 19.93 19.30
CA GLY A 674 15.99 20.12 19.49
C GLY A 674 15.31 18.90 20.11
N LEU A 675 15.65 17.68 19.67
CA LEU A 675 15.16 16.44 20.28
C LEU A 675 15.60 16.33 21.75
N VAL A 676 16.88 16.61 22.06
CA VAL A 676 17.39 16.58 23.45
C VAL A 676 16.68 17.62 24.33
N ASP A 677 16.39 18.81 23.81
CA ASP A 677 15.63 19.81 24.54
C ASP A 677 14.19 19.34 24.81
N ALA A 678 13.54 18.69 23.84
CA ALA A 678 12.22 18.09 24.03
C ALA A 678 12.23 16.96 25.07
N LEU A 679 13.22 16.07 25.02
CA LEU A 679 13.42 14.99 25.99
C LEU A 679 13.58 15.52 27.41
N ASN A 680 14.45 16.52 27.59
CA ASN A 680 14.72 17.14 28.88
C ASN A 680 13.52 17.94 29.41
N THR A 681 12.77 18.59 28.51
CA THR A 681 11.53 19.28 28.85
C THR A 681 10.50 18.29 29.39
N ALA A 682 10.29 17.17 28.69
CA ALA A 682 9.37 16.12 29.14
C ALA A 682 9.83 15.44 30.44
N ALA A 683 11.14 15.29 30.65
CA ALA A 683 11.69 14.75 31.90
C ALA A 683 11.64 15.74 33.09
N GLY A 684 11.41 17.04 32.83
CA GLY A 684 11.42 18.10 33.85
C GLY A 684 12.82 18.43 34.42
N ALA A 685 13.88 17.86 33.83
CA ALA A 685 15.27 18.05 34.25
C ALA A 685 16.24 17.78 33.08
N LYS A 686 17.49 18.24 33.21
CA LYS A 686 18.56 17.92 32.24
C LYS A 686 19.06 16.50 32.47
N VAL A 687 18.40 15.53 31.85
CA VAL A 687 18.72 14.09 31.88
C VAL A 687 19.62 13.70 30.71
N TRP A 688 19.35 14.26 29.53
CA TRP A 688 19.96 13.89 28.27
C TRP A 688 20.94 14.94 27.76
N ALA A 689 22.00 14.47 27.11
CA ALA A 689 22.87 15.23 26.24
C ALA A 689 23.03 14.50 24.90
N TYR A 690 23.51 15.19 23.88
CA TYR A 690 23.87 14.58 22.60
C TYR A 690 25.38 14.58 22.38
N VAL A 691 25.86 13.67 21.53
CA VAL A 691 27.23 13.67 21.04
C VAL A 691 27.33 14.67 19.88
N PRO A 692 28.15 15.73 19.97
CA PRO A 692 28.30 16.69 18.88
C PRO A 692 28.87 16.03 17.63
N SER A 693 28.39 16.45 16.46
CA SER A 693 28.97 16.05 15.17
C SER A 693 30.46 16.43 15.10
N PRO A 694 31.29 15.69 14.32
CA PRO A 694 32.64 16.16 14.04
C PRO A 694 32.62 17.48 13.27
N ALA A 695 33.75 18.18 13.27
CA ALA A 695 33.89 19.40 12.46
C ALA A 695 33.63 19.10 10.98
N ALA A 696 33.07 20.07 10.24
CA ALA A 696 32.72 19.89 8.83
C ALA A 696 33.91 19.46 7.95
N SER A 697 35.14 19.83 8.31
CA SER A 697 36.37 19.40 7.63
C SER A 697 36.71 17.92 7.81
N ALA A 698 35.98 17.21 8.67
CA ALA A 698 36.12 15.78 8.95
C ALA A 698 34.85 15.00 8.55
N LEU A 699 34.03 15.57 7.66
CA LEU A 699 32.87 14.94 7.02
C LEU A 699 33.12 14.86 5.51
N PRO A 700 32.42 13.97 4.78
CA PRO A 700 32.32 14.06 3.33
C PRO A 700 31.76 15.42 2.89
N PRO A 701 31.97 15.85 1.64
CA PRO A 701 31.23 16.96 1.05
C PRO A 701 29.72 16.83 1.31
N LEU A 702 29.01 17.94 1.53
CA LEU A 702 27.59 17.88 1.91
C LEU A 702 26.72 17.22 0.84
N ASP A 703 27.05 17.42 -0.44
CA ASP A 703 26.40 16.80 -1.59
C ASP A 703 26.69 15.30 -1.74
N HIS A 704 27.65 14.76 -0.99
CA HIS A 704 27.89 13.32 -0.85
C HIS A 704 27.20 12.72 0.39
N GLN A 705 26.66 13.56 1.28
CA GLN A 705 25.93 13.12 2.47
C GLN A 705 24.42 13.05 2.19
N ASP A 706 23.73 12.12 2.83
CA ASP A 706 22.26 12.08 2.78
C ASP A 706 21.62 13.18 3.67
N VAL A 707 20.36 13.52 3.38
CA VAL A 707 19.52 14.42 4.20
C VAL A 707 19.13 13.80 5.55
N ILE A 708 19.30 12.49 5.70
CA ILE A 708 19.21 11.74 6.93
C ILE A 708 20.63 11.41 7.41
N ARG A 709 20.81 11.37 8.73
CA ARG A 709 22.04 10.90 9.37
C ARG A 709 21.75 10.08 10.62
N THR A 710 22.76 9.37 11.10
CA THR A 710 22.77 8.77 12.43
C THR A 710 23.24 9.78 13.50
N ALA A 711 22.91 9.51 14.76
CA ALA A 711 23.29 10.33 15.91
C ALA A 711 23.39 9.51 17.21
N PHE A 712 23.93 10.13 18.26
CA PHE A 712 23.92 9.57 19.62
C PHE A 712 23.37 10.57 20.64
N ILE A 713 22.53 10.07 21.54
CA ILE A 713 22.18 10.73 22.80
C ILE A 713 22.60 9.84 23.97
N TYR A 714 22.84 10.46 25.12
CA TYR A 714 23.28 9.75 26.32
C TYR A 714 22.85 10.46 27.59
N LYS A 715 22.84 9.71 28.70
CA LYS A 715 22.64 10.25 30.05
C LYS A 715 24.00 10.60 30.67
N PRO A 716 24.36 11.89 30.86
CA PRO A 716 25.67 12.28 31.39
C PRO A 716 25.95 11.79 32.82
N ALA A 717 24.89 11.45 33.57
CA ALA A 717 25.01 10.86 34.89
C ALA A 717 25.58 9.44 34.86
N ASP A 718 25.35 8.69 33.78
CA ASP A 718 25.75 7.29 33.65
C ASP A 718 27.04 7.12 32.84
N ILE A 719 27.19 7.94 31.78
CA ILE A 719 28.16 7.74 30.71
C ILE A 719 28.84 9.06 30.33
N THR A 720 30.11 8.99 29.95
CA THR A 720 30.90 10.10 29.41
C THR A 720 31.47 9.71 28.03
N PRO A 721 31.30 10.56 26.99
CA PRO A 721 31.98 10.39 25.72
C PRO A 721 33.51 10.50 25.87
N VAL A 722 34.26 9.72 25.08
CA VAL A 722 35.72 9.72 25.02
C VAL A 722 36.16 10.07 23.61
N GLY A 723 36.98 11.11 23.47
CA GLY A 723 37.37 11.65 22.17
C GLY A 723 36.23 12.39 21.45
N VAL A 724 36.52 12.88 20.24
CA VAL A 724 35.51 13.41 19.32
C VAL A 724 34.87 12.26 18.54
N SER A 725 33.62 12.40 18.13
CA SER A 725 32.99 11.44 17.23
C SER A 725 33.68 11.43 15.87
N ALA A 726 33.62 10.31 15.16
CA ALA A 726 34.12 10.18 13.79
C ALA A 726 32.99 9.69 12.87
N VAL A 727 32.99 10.15 11.62
CA VAL A 727 32.10 9.64 10.57
C VAL A 727 32.98 8.95 9.53
N LEU A 728 32.49 7.85 8.95
CA LEU A 728 33.14 7.21 7.82
C LEU A 728 33.18 8.19 6.64
N THR A 729 34.38 8.53 6.18
CA THR A 729 34.58 9.46 5.05
C THR A 729 35.22 8.79 3.84
N THR A 730 35.61 7.54 3.98
CA THR A 730 36.14 6.69 2.91
C THR A 730 34.99 5.86 2.39
N SER A 731 34.81 5.69 1.08
CA SER A 731 33.67 4.97 0.49
C SER A 731 32.37 5.77 0.34
N SER A 732 32.43 7.10 0.29
CA SER A 732 31.28 8.02 0.15
C SER A 732 31.23 8.77 -1.19
N ASP A 733 32.23 8.63 -2.06
CA ASP A 733 32.23 9.29 -3.37
C ASP A 733 31.32 8.56 -4.37
N ASP A 734 30.92 9.24 -5.45
CA ASP A 734 30.11 8.66 -6.53
C ASP A 734 30.61 7.27 -6.96
N GLY A 735 29.74 6.26 -6.89
CA GLY A 735 30.08 4.89 -7.25
C GLY A 735 30.60 4.02 -6.09
N GLU A 736 30.78 4.60 -4.90
CA GLU A 736 31.23 3.91 -3.69
C GLU A 736 30.05 3.47 -2.81
N PRO A 737 30.23 2.46 -1.93
CA PRO A 737 29.12 1.86 -1.17
C PRO A 737 28.20 2.83 -0.43
N PHE A 738 28.75 3.86 0.21
CA PHE A 738 27.97 4.85 0.97
C PHE A 738 27.51 6.06 0.15
N SER A 739 27.74 6.11 -1.16
CA SER A 739 27.20 7.17 -2.03
C SER A 739 25.67 7.16 -2.15
N ILE A 740 25.04 6.07 -1.73
CA ILE A 740 23.57 5.87 -1.75
C ILE A 740 23.01 5.47 -0.38
N ALA A 741 23.78 5.68 0.70
CA ALA A 741 23.41 5.31 2.06
C ALA A 741 23.89 6.36 3.07
N ARG A 742 23.71 6.09 4.37
CA ARG A 742 24.16 7.00 5.44
C ARG A 742 25.48 6.51 6.01
N GLU A 743 26.42 7.42 6.17
CA GLU A 743 27.75 7.09 6.66
C GLU A 743 27.72 6.68 8.16
N PRO A 744 28.43 5.59 8.53
CA PRO A 744 28.55 5.17 9.93
C PRO A 744 29.13 6.26 10.84
N LEU A 745 28.55 6.41 12.03
CA LEU A 745 28.99 7.35 13.08
C LEU A 745 29.58 6.59 14.27
N ALA A 746 30.84 6.83 14.60
CA ALA A 746 31.56 6.23 15.70
C ALA A 746 31.72 7.20 16.89
N GLN A 747 31.45 6.72 18.11
CA GLN A 747 31.77 7.44 19.35
C GLN A 747 32.28 6.48 20.43
N GLY A 748 33.36 6.89 21.12
CA GLY A 748 33.85 6.21 22.31
C GLY A 748 33.03 6.61 23.55
N PHE A 749 32.69 5.64 24.39
CA PHE A 749 31.97 5.88 25.65
C PHE A 749 32.65 5.15 26.80
N LYS A 750 32.53 5.71 28.00
CA LYS A 750 32.93 5.07 29.25
C LYS A 750 31.91 5.36 30.34
N LYS A 751 31.91 4.56 31.41
CA LYS A 751 31.16 4.88 32.61
C LYS A 751 31.55 6.27 33.14
N ALA A 752 30.58 7.06 33.58
CA ALA A 752 30.86 8.37 34.18
C ALA A 752 31.90 8.25 35.30
N GLY A 753 32.96 9.05 35.22
CA GLY A 753 34.09 9.00 36.14
C GLY A 753 35.11 7.87 35.89
N ALA A 754 34.94 6.98 34.91
CA ALA A 754 35.95 5.96 34.63
C ALA A 754 37.20 6.52 33.92
N ALA A 755 38.25 5.72 33.77
CA ALA A 755 39.42 6.09 32.96
C ALA A 755 39.10 5.96 31.46
N ASP A 756 39.76 6.75 30.61
CA ASP A 756 39.56 6.64 29.14
C ASP A 756 39.99 5.27 28.60
N SER A 757 40.91 4.58 29.26
CA SER A 757 41.30 3.20 28.93
C SER A 757 40.18 2.16 29.14
N ASP A 758 39.12 2.54 29.87
CA ASP A 758 37.93 1.70 30.09
C ASP A 758 36.90 1.88 28.98
N ALA A 759 37.19 2.72 27.97
CA ALA A 759 36.26 3.01 26.90
C ALA A 759 35.89 1.79 26.06
N PHE A 760 34.69 1.82 25.50
CA PHE A 760 34.21 0.98 24.43
C PHE A 760 33.73 1.87 23.27
N LEU A 761 33.83 1.36 22.05
CA LEU A 761 33.36 2.06 20.85
C LEU A 761 31.96 1.59 20.50
N VAL A 762 31.10 2.54 20.12
CA VAL A 762 29.81 2.26 19.47
C VAL A 762 29.82 2.91 18.09
N VAL A 763 29.40 2.17 17.07
CA VAL A 763 29.26 2.64 15.69
C VAL A 763 27.80 2.48 15.24
N ALA A 764 27.11 3.60 15.03
CA ALA A 764 25.73 3.64 14.55
C ALA A 764 25.68 3.62 13.02
N ASN A 765 24.76 2.84 12.45
CA ASN A 765 24.65 2.57 11.02
C ASN A 765 23.20 2.76 10.54
N HIS A 766 23.06 3.14 9.27
CA HIS A 766 21.80 3.10 8.53
C HIS A 766 22.15 2.82 7.06
N TRP A 767 22.23 1.54 6.71
CA TRP A 767 22.71 1.07 5.40
C TRP A 767 21.68 1.23 4.28
N LYS A 768 22.10 0.97 3.04
CA LYS A 768 21.22 1.09 1.87
C LYS A 768 19.96 0.23 2.02
N SER A 769 18.79 0.86 1.85
CA SER A 769 17.50 0.17 1.90
C SER A 769 17.34 -0.91 0.81
N LYS A 770 16.49 -1.90 1.09
CA LYS A 770 16.25 -3.08 0.23
C LYS A 770 15.43 -2.78 -1.04
N GLY A 771 14.85 -1.59 -1.16
CA GLY A 771 14.00 -1.21 -2.29
C GLY A 771 14.76 -1.09 -3.61
N ALA A 772 14.15 -1.53 -4.70
CA ALA A 772 14.75 -1.57 -6.03
C ALA A 772 15.13 -0.18 -6.58
N GLY A 773 16.21 -0.15 -7.36
CA GLY A 773 16.68 1.05 -8.07
C GLY A 773 17.81 0.71 -9.04
N ALA A 774 18.51 1.74 -9.53
CA ALA A 774 19.67 1.52 -10.40
C ALA A 774 20.78 0.78 -9.62
N PRO A 775 21.26 -0.39 -10.08
CA PRO A 775 22.28 -1.15 -9.38
C PRO A 775 23.61 -0.39 -9.36
N LEU A 776 24.31 -0.45 -8.23
CA LEU A 776 25.63 0.16 -8.05
C LEU A 776 26.74 -0.83 -8.40
N TYR A 777 26.54 -2.10 -8.03
CA TYR A 777 27.42 -3.22 -8.31
C TYR A 777 26.67 -4.40 -8.95
N PRO A 778 27.37 -5.28 -9.69
CA PRO A 778 26.81 -6.57 -10.07
C PRO A 778 26.36 -7.37 -8.84
N GLY A 779 25.12 -7.88 -8.85
CA GLY A 779 24.51 -8.55 -7.70
C GLY A 779 23.67 -7.64 -6.81
N ASP A 780 23.43 -6.39 -7.22
CA ASP A 780 22.42 -5.52 -6.60
C ASP A 780 21.01 -5.74 -7.16
N GLU A 781 20.87 -6.53 -8.23
CA GLU A 781 19.58 -6.95 -8.75
C GLU A 781 18.85 -7.83 -7.71
N GLU A 782 17.55 -7.58 -7.56
CA GLU A 782 16.69 -8.34 -6.66
C GLU A 782 16.41 -9.75 -7.24
N ASP A 783 16.63 -10.81 -6.44
CA ASP A 783 16.31 -12.19 -6.82
C ASP A 783 14.95 -12.61 -6.24
N THR A 784 13.89 -12.35 -7.00
CA THR A 784 12.52 -12.72 -6.63
C THR A 784 12.13 -14.13 -7.09
N SER A 785 13.10 -15.02 -7.39
CA SER A 785 12.79 -16.37 -7.89
C SER A 785 12.12 -17.26 -6.84
N SER A 786 12.33 -16.96 -5.55
CA SER A 786 11.66 -17.57 -4.41
C SER A 786 11.86 -16.71 -3.15
N PRO A 787 10.89 -16.66 -2.23
CA PRO A 787 11.07 -16.01 -0.93
C PRO A 787 12.29 -16.53 -0.14
N ALA A 788 12.73 -17.76 -0.40
CA ALA A 788 13.88 -18.36 0.29
C ALA A 788 15.23 -17.77 -0.13
N VAL A 789 15.33 -17.11 -1.28
CA VAL A 789 16.58 -16.50 -1.79
C VAL A 789 16.52 -14.98 -1.84
N ASP A 790 15.33 -14.41 -1.66
CA ASP A 790 15.10 -12.98 -1.76
C ASP A 790 15.72 -12.22 -0.59
N GLN A 791 16.76 -11.46 -0.90
CA GLN A 791 17.45 -10.57 0.03
C GLN A 791 17.15 -9.09 -0.27
N GLY A 792 16.23 -8.78 -1.18
CA GLY A 792 16.00 -7.45 -1.72
C GLY A 792 17.13 -6.94 -2.62
N ALA A 793 16.94 -5.76 -3.22
CA ALA A 793 17.96 -5.10 -4.02
C ALA A 793 19.17 -4.66 -3.17
N TYR A 794 20.25 -4.28 -3.85
CA TYR A 794 21.46 -3.72 -3.22
C TYR A 794 22.17 -4.66 -2.23
N ASN A 795 21.98 -5.98 -2.34
CA ASN A 795 22.62 -6.95 -1.45
C ASN A 795 24.16 -6.90 -1.59
N ALA A 796 24.68 -6.82 -2.82
CA ALA A 796 26.13 -6.71 -3.04
C ALA A 796 26.71 -5.40 -2.49
N THR A 797 25.96 -4.30 -2.58
CA THR A 797 26.30 -3.02 -1.92
C THR A 797 26.36 -3.18 -0.40
N ARG A 798 25.32 -3.72 0.24
CA ARG A 798 25.29 -3.93 1.71
C ARG A 798 26.41 -4.84 2.21
N VAL A 799 26.84 -5.84 1.42
CA VAL A 799 28.03 -6.66 1.76
C VAL A 799 29.31 -5.81 1.82
N ARG A 800 29.45 -4.81 0.94
CA ARG A 800 30.59 -3.88 0.97
C ARG A 800 30.47 -2.87 2.11
N GLU A 801 29.27 -2.36 2.36
CA GLU A 801 28.99 -1.51 3.54
C GLU A 801 29.36 -2.23 4.84
N ALA A 802 29.11 -3.53 4.94
CA ALA A 802 29.55 -4.36 6.07
C ALA A 802 31.08 -4.40 6.22
N GLN A 803 31.81 -4.59 5.13
CA GLN A 803 33.28 -4.63 5.12
C GLN A 803 33.87 -3.28 5.53
N ASP A 804 33.35 -2.20 4.95
CA ASP A 804 33.83 -0.84 5.18
C ASP A 804 33.49 -0.37 6.60
N THR A 805 32.31 -0.73 7.12
CA THR A 805 31.92 -0.49 8.52
C THR A 805 32.88 -1.18 9.50
N MET A 806 33.26 -2.44 9.26
CA MET A 806 34.21 -3.14 10.12
C MET A 806 35.61 -2.53 10.08
N ALA A 807 36.07 -2.09 8.90
CA ALA A 807 37.36 -1.42 8.74
C ALA A 807 37.38 -0.09 9.49
N PHE A 808 36.34 0.73 9.31
CA PHE A 808 36.14 2.00 10.00
C PHE A 808 36.04 1.84 11.51
N ALA A 809 35.27 0.85 11.99
CA ALA A 809 35.15 0.56 13.41
C ALA A 809 36.49 0.16 14.03
N SER A 810 37.27 -0.67 13.34
CA SER A 810 38.61 -1.09 13.78
C SER A 810 39.58 0.10 13.87
N GLN A 811 39.56 0.98 12.87
CA GLN A 811 40.39 2.19 12.86
C GLN A 811 40.00 3.15 14.00
N SER A 812 38.70 3.38 14.18
CA SER A 812 38.17 4.25 15.24
C SER A 812 38.48 3.70 16.63
N ALA A 813 38.36 2.39 16.82
CA ALA A 813 38.68 1.73 18.09
C ALA A 813 40.17 1.84 18.42
N ALA A 814 41.04 1.67 17.41
CA ALA A 814 42.48 1.83 17.55
C ALA A 814 42.86 3.28 17.93
N ALA A 815 42.22 4.28 17.30
CA ALA A 815 42.43 5.69 17.63
C ALA A 815 42.00 6.04 19.07
N LEU A 816 40.97 5.36 19.58
CA LEU A 816 40.51 5.48 20.98
C LEU A 816 41.30 4.62 21.97
N GLY A 817 42.18 3.74 21.51
CA GLY A 817 42.92 2.81 22.38
C GLY A 817 42.06 1.71 23.00
N THR A 818 40.96 1.31 22.34
CA THR A 818 40.09 0.22 22.79
C THR A 818 39.99 -0.88 21.74
N ASN A 819 39.56 -2.06 22.17
CA ASN A 819 39.23 -3.20 21.30
C ASN A 819 37.80 -3.72 21.52
N ARG A 820 36.98 -3.01 22.30
CA ARG A 820 35.58 -3.34 22.57
C ARG A 820 34.72 -2.54 21.61
N ILE A 821 34.10 -3.21 20.64
CA ILE A 821 33.35 -2.58 19.55
C ILE A 821 31.93 -3.13 19.53
N PHE A 822 30.97 -2.20 19.56
CA PHE A 822 29.57 -2.44 19.22
C PHE A 822 29.25 -1.80 17.87
N LEU A 823 28.57 -2.53 17.00
CA LEU A 823 27.93 -2.01 15.79
C LEU A 823 26.42 -2.02 16.05
N VAL A 824 25.74 -0.91 15.83
CA VAL A 824 24.33 -0.72 16.16
C VAL A 824 23.60 -0.02 15.03
N GLY A 825 22.27 -0.12 14.99
CA GLY A 825 21.44 0.61 14.03
C GLY A 825 20.70 -0.30 13.06
N ASP A 826 20.20 0.32 12.01
CA ASP A 826 19.50 -0.31 10.90
C ASP A 826 20.51 -0.78 9.85
N PHE A 827 20.68 -2.10 9.75
CA PHE A 827 21.57 -2.71 8.77
C PHE A 827 20.86 -2.96 7.43
N ASN A 828 19.54 -2.72 7.36
CA ASN A 828 18.69 -3.04 6.22
C ASN A 828 18.90 -4.48 5.71
N SER A 829 19.26 -5.41 6.60
CA SER A 829 19.55 -6.79 6.27
C SER A 829 19.01 -7.72 7.34
N TYR A 830 18.30 -8.76 6.91
CA TYR A 830 17.81 -9.78 7.83
C TYR A 830 18.95 -10.61 8.41
N THR A 831 18.71 -11.22 9.58
CA THR A 831 19.72 -11.85 10.45
C THR A 831 20.72 -12.78 9.75
N HIS A 832 20.32 -13.49 8.69
CA HIS A 832 21.15 -14.44 7.95
C HIS A 832 21.43 -14.05 6.49
N GLU A 833 21.21 -12.79 6.13
CA GLU A 833 21.59 -12.27 4.81
C GLU A 833 23.11 -12.08 4.69
N ASP A 834 23.60 -12.06 3.46
CA ASP A 834 25.03 -11.97 3.14
C ASP A 834 25.78 -10.84 3.87
N PRO A 835 25.20 -9.62 4.04
CA PRO A 835 25.85 -8.54 4.79
C PRO A 835 26.05 -8.89 6.27
N MET A 836 25.06 -9.53 6.90
CA MET A 836 25.14 -9.96 8.31
C MET A 836 26.12 -11.11 8.48
N GLU A 837 26.10 -12.08 7.56
CA GLU A 837 27.07 -13.18 7.54
C GLU A 837 28.52 -12.68 7.36
N THR A 838 28.70 -11.58 6.65
CA THR A 838 30.00 -10.89 6.52
C THR A 838 30.47 -10.34 7.87
N LEU A 839 29.60 -9.73 8.67
CA LEU A 839 29.93 -9.26 10.02
C LEU A 839 30.25 -10.42 10.98
N TYR A 840 29.49 -11.52 10.92
CA TYR A 840 29.75 -12.70 11.75
C TYR A 840 31.09 -13.35 11.42
N ALA A 841 31.44 -13.44 10.13
CA ALA A 841 32.76 -13.88 9.69
C ALA A 841 33.88 -12.96 10.20
N GLY A 842 33.59 -11.68 10.40
CA GLY A 842 34.45 -10.69 11.05
C GLY A 842 34.57 -10.82 12.57
N GLY A 843 33.89 -11.78 13.20
CA GLY A 843 33.96 -12.05 14.64
C GLY A 843 32.98 -11.26 15.50
N TYR A 844 31.92 -10.72 14.89
CA TYR A 844 30.81 -10.08 15.59
C TYR A 844 29.72 -11.09 15.94
N THR A 845 28.96 -10.81 17.00
CA THR A 845 27.79 -11.59 17.43
C THR A 845 26.61 -10.65 17.59
N ASP A 846 25.48 -10.94 16.94
CA ASP A 846 24.22 -10.22 17.17
C ASP A 846 23.67 -10.56 18.56
N LEU A 847 23.50 -9.53 19.38
CA LEU A 847 23.01 -9.66 20.75
C LEU A 847 21.49 -9.84 20.81
N GLY A 848 20.74 -9.32 19.83
CA GLY A 848 19.30 -9.55 19.72
C GLY A 848 19.04 -11.04 19.58
N SER A 849 19.50 -11.63 18.49
CA SER A 849 19.36 -13.07 18.21
C SER A 849 19.96 -13.99 19.28
N LYS A 850 21.00 -13.53 20.01
CA LYS A 850 21.63 -14.31 21.10
C LYS A 850 20.75 -14.41 22.35
N TYR A 851 20.04 -13.33 22.72
CA TYR A 851 19.31 -13.23 23.99
C TYR A 851 17.78 -13.23 23.83
N ARG A 852 17.28 -12.96 22.62
CA ARG A 852 15.87 -12.91 22.23
C ARG A 852 15.68 -13.65 20.90
N THR A 853 15.12 -14.86 20.96
CA THR A 853 14.99 -15.74 19.79
C THR A 853 13.57 -15.78 19.21
N SER A 854 12.65 -14.99 19.76
CA SER A 854 11.21 -15.02 19.43
C SER A 854 10.60 -13.62 19.26
N GLU A 855 11.46 -12.60 19.17
CA GLU A 855 11.09 -11.20 18.98
C GLU A 855 11.93 -10.66 17.84
N TRP A 856 11.37 -9.72 17.09
CA TRP A 856 11.94 -9.19 15.85
C TRP A 856 11.73 -7.68 15.79
N THR A 857 12.59 -6.99 15.05
CA THR A 857 12.61 -5.53 15.00
C THR A 857 11.78 -4.93 13.87
N TYR A 858 11.31 -5.75 12.94
CA TYR A 858 10.65 -5.29 11.73
C TYR A 858 9.58 -6.27 11.23
N SER A 859 8.51 -5.73 10.63
CA SER A 859 7.40 -6.49 10.07
C SER A 859 7.07 -5.95 8.69
N PHE A 860 7.10 -6.80 7.67
CA PHE A 860 6.79 -6.38 6.30
C PHE A 860 6.20 -7.53 5.48
N ASN A 861 5.15 -7.23 4.71
CA ASN A 861 4.41 -8.20 3.90
C ASN A 861 4.05 -9.46 4.71
N SER A 862 3.52 -9.25 5.92
CA SER A 862 3.11 -10.28 6.87
C SER A 862 4.23 -11.12 7.49
N LEU A 863 5.50 -10.77 7.28
CA LEU A 863 6.65 -11.54 7.75
C LEU A 863 7.42 -10.76 8.82
N GLU A 864 7.62 -11.40 9.97
CA GLU A 864 8.49 -10.88 11.04
C GLU A 864 9.97 -11.23 10.78
N GLY A 865 10.86 -10.27 11.00
CA GLY A 865 12.31 -10.44 10.93
C GLY A 865 13.04 -9.22 11.51
N SER A 866 14.34 -9.31 11.73
CA SER A 866 15.10 -8.16 12.28
C SER A 866 15.93 -7.47 11.22
N LEU A 867 15.83 -6.14 11.12
CA LEU A 867 16.73 -5.28 10.33
C LEU A 867 17.64 -4.43 11.22
N ASP A 868 17.16 -4.08 12.42
CA ASP A 868 17.95 -3.42 13.45
C ASP A 868 18.68 -4.45 14.31
N HIS A 869 19.98 -4.21 14.52
CA HIS A 869 20.82 -5.13 15.28
C HIS A 869 21.73 -4.39 16.25
N VAL A 870 22.14 -5.09 17.31
CA VAL A 870 23.26 -4.68 18.17
C VAL A 870 24.29 -5.80 18.14
N LEU A 871 25.35 -5.61 17.37
CA LEU A 871 26.44 -6.59 17.24
C LEU A 871 27.61 -6.22 18.13
N ALA A 872 28.21 -7.23 18.77
CA ALA A 872 29.39 -7.06 19.61
C ALA A 872 30.54 -7.96 19.13
N ASN A 873 31.74 -7.39 19.03
CA ASN A 873 32.95 -8.20 18.85
C ASN A 873 33.31 -8.94 20.16
N GLY A 874 34.24 -9.90 20.13
CA GLY A 874 34.57 -10.73 21.30
C GLY A 874 34.75 -9.98 22.64
N PRO A 875 35.60 -8.94 22.73
CA PRO A 875 35.75 -8.14 23.95
C PRO A 875 34.49 -7.37 24.39
N ALA A 876 33.70 -6.84 23.45
CA ALA A 876 32.42 -6.18 23.75
C ALA A 876 31.34 -7.18 24.18
N LEU A 877 31.31 -8.36 23.57
CA LEU A 877 30.38 -9.45 23.91
C LEU A 877 30.56 -9.89 25.37
N ALA A 878 31.79 -9.86 25.90
CA ALA A 878 32.06 -10.15 27.30
C ALA A 878 31.46 -9.12 28.28
N MET A 879 31.04 -7.95 27.79
CA MET A 879 30.35 -6.92 28.58
C MET A 879 28.83 -7.13 28.59
N ALA A 880 28.27 -7.81 27.59
CA ALA A 880 26.83 -7.94 27.41
C ALA A 880 26.22 -8.88 28.48
N THR A 881 25.14 -8.43 29.12
CA THR A 881 24.43 -9.19 30.17
C THR A 881 23.06 -9.70 29.73
N GLY A 882 22.52 -9.17 28.63
CA GLY A 882 21.22 -9.52 28.07
C GLY A 882 20.80 -8.50 27.02
N ALA A 883 19.76 -8.81 26.27
CA ALA A 883 19.14 -7.89 25.32
C ALA A 883 17.61 -7.99 25.39
N ASP A 884 16.94 -6.97 24.89
CA ASP A 884 15.51 -6.88 24.69
C ASP A 884 15.21 -6.28 23.32
N ILE A 885 14.15 -6.75 22.66
CA ILE A 885 13.59 -6.11 21.47
C ILE A 885 12.26 -5.53 21.89
N TRP A 886 12.20 -4.22 22.07
CA TRP A 886 11.04 -3.58 22.67
C TRP A 886 9.96 -3.35 21.62
N GLN A 887 9.04 -4.31 21.51
CA GLN A 887 7.98 -4.38 20.50
C GLN A 887 6.88 -3.31 20.69
N ILE A 888 7.17 -2.08 20.27
CA ILE A 888 6.28 -0.91 20.36
C ILE A 888 5.90 -0.34 19.00
N ASN A 889 6.54 -0.76 17.92
CA ASN A 889 6.52 -0.10 16.63
C ASN A 889 6.13 -1.06 15.52
N ALA A 890 6.99 -2.03 15.17
CA ALA A 890 6.81 -2.85 13.97
C ALA A 890 5.53 -3.72 14.02
N GLN A 891 5.07 -4.07 15.22
CA GLN A 891 3.86 -4.87 15.41
C GLN A 891 2.58 -4.02 15.40
N GLU A 892 2.67 -2.69 15.38
CA GLU A 892 1.52 -1.80 15.50
C GLU A 892 0.90 -1.47 14.14
N ALA A 893 -0.44 -1.42 14.10
CA ALA A 893 -1.13 -1.00 12.89
C ALA A 893 -0.81 0.47 12.58
N VAL A 894 -0.51 0.76 11.31
CA VAL A 894 -0.14 2.11 10.83
C VAL A 894 -1.21 3.18 11.13
N ALA A 895 -2.47 2.76 11.37
CA ALA A 895 -3.56 3.63 11.77
C ALA A 895 -3.31 4.39 13.11
N TYR A 896 -2.42 3.88 13.97
CA TYR A 896 -2.02 4.51 15.23
C TYR A 896 -0.85 5.50 15.09
N ALA A 897 -0.15 5.49 13.95
CA ALA A 897 0.98 6.36 13.68
C ALA A 897 0.52 7.82 13.42
N TYR A 898 1.41 8.78 13.69
CA TYR A 898 1.11 10.19 13.39
C TYR A 898 0.87 10.43 11.90
N SER A 899 1.54 9.65 11.04
CA SER A 899 1.50 9.75 9.58
C SER A 899 0.17 9.30 8.96
N ARG A 900 -0.77 8.76 9.77
CA ARG A 900 -2.16 8.44 9.40
C ARG A 900 -3.19 9.18 10.25
N TYR A 901 -2.76 10.21 10.99
CA TYR A 901 -3.65 10.99 11.83
C TYR A 901 -4.86 11.51 11.04
N ASN A 902 -6.07 11.23 11.54
CA ASN A 902 -7.34 11.65 10.94
C ASN A 902 -7.59 11.14 9.50
N TYR A 903 -7.02 9.99 9.12
CA TYR A 903 -7.34 9.35 7.83
C TYR A 903 -8.72 8.67 7.83
N ASN A 904 -9.24 8.35 9.02
CA ASN A 904 -10.53 7.72 9.22
C ASN A 904 -11.37 8.48 10.27
N ALA A 905 -12.66 8.13 10.38
CA ALA A 905 -13.58 8.65 11.39
C ALA A 905 -13.15 8.39 12.82
N THR A 906 -12.53 7.25 13.08
CA THR A 906 -11.96 6.95 14.38
C THR A 906 -10.57 7.57 14.48
N LEU A 907 -10.39 8.44 15.48
CA LEU A 907 -9.06 8.98 15.78
C LEU A 907 -8.30 8.02 16.70
N LEU A 908 -7.45 7.19 16.11
CA LEU A 908 -6.71 6.13 16.80
C LEU A 908 -5.40 6.60 17.44
N PHE A 909 -4.81 7.68 16.94
CA PHE A 909 -3.57 8.25 17.46
C PHE A 909 -3.67 8.65 18.94
N ASN A 910 -2.70 8.23 19.74
CA ASN A 910 -2.51 8.65 21.13
C ASN A 910 -1.08 9.17 21.34
N GLY A 911 -0.92 10.47 21.60
CA GLY A 911 0.40 11.09 21.75
C GLY A 911 1.07 10.85 23.11
N ALA A 912 0.40 10.17 24.06
CA ALA A 912 0.89 9.94 25.41
C ALA A 912 1.53 8.56 25.64
N ASP A 913 1.47 7.69 24.64
CA ASP A 913 2.07 6.35 24.64
C ASP A 913 3.24 6.25 23.65
N PRO A 914 4.11 5.22 23.74
CA PRO A 914 5.25 5.07 22.85
C PRO A 914 4.94 4.29 21.56
N PHE A 915 3.71 3.79 21.38
CA PHE A 915 3.39 2.81 20.34
C PHE A 915 3.27 3.44 18.94
N ALA A 916 3.70 2.76 17.88
CA ALA A 916 3.70 3.29 16.50
C ALA A 916 4.39 4.67 16.40
N ALA A 917 5.52 4.81 17.08
CA ALA A 917 6.40 5.98 16.98
C ALA A 917 7.36 5.87 15.79
N SER A 918 7.52 4.65 15.26
CA SER A 918 8.32 4.27 14.11
C SER A 918 7.79 2.95 13.54
N ASP A 919 8.33 2.52 12.40
CA ASP A 919 8.15 1.22 11.77
C ASP A 919 9.19 0.18 12.23
N HIS A 920 10.17 0.58 13.05
CA HIS A 920 11.21 -0.29 13.60
C HIS A 920 11.18 -0.34 15.14
N ASP A 921 11.35 -1.52 15.72
CA ASP A 921 11.44 -1.67 17.18
C ASP A 921 12.85 -1.37 17.73
N PRO A 922 12.95 -0.69 18.88
CA PRO A 922 14.24 -0.48 19.54
C PRO A 922 14.85 -1.79 20.05
N VAL A 923 16.17 -1.96 19.84
CA VAL A 923 16.95 -3.01 20.51
C VAL A 923 17.68 -2.41 21.70
N LEU A 924 17.53 -3.02 22.88
CA LEU A 924 18.15 -2.60 24.13
C LEU A 924 19.09 -3.69 24.64
N VAL A 925 20.31 -3.35 25.04
CA VAL A 925 21.32 -4.27 25.56
C VAL A 925 21.82 -3.82 26.93
N GLY A 926 21.84 -4.73 27.89
CA GLY A 926 22.45 -4.53 29.20
C GLY A 926 23.95 -4.78 29.17
N LEU A 927 24.72 -3.91 29.83
CA LEU A 927 26.17 -3.92 29.85
C LEU A 927 26.73 -3.85 31.26
N THR A 928 27.71 -4.71 31.53
CA THR A 928 28.64 -4.56 32.65
C THR A 928 29.89 -3.82 32.17
N LEU A 929 29.97 -2.53 32.51
CA LEU A 929 31.14 -1.73 32.16
C LEU A 929 32.32 -1.98 33.11
N PRO A 930 33.56 -1.92 32.60
CA PRO A 930 34.74 -1.82 33.46
C PRO A 930 34.56 -0.65 34.43
N SER A 931 34.90 -0.85 35.70
CA SER A 931 34.82 0.19 36.72
C SER A 931 36.20 0.50 37.28
N THR A 932 36.44 1.78 37.51
CA THR A 932 37.66 2.22 38.18
C THR A 932 37.66 1.69 39.61
N PRO A 933 38.64 0.84 39.98
CA PRO A 933 38.65 0.18 41.27
C PRO A 933 38.68 1.19 42.43
N ALA A 934 37.96 0.90 43.51
CA ALA A 934 38.01 1.74 44.70
C ALA A 934 39.45 1.81 45.24
N TRP A 935 39.86 3.01 45.69
CA TRP A 935 41.13 3.17 46.37
C TRP A 935 41.16 2.31 47.63
N SER A 936 42.26 1.58 47.81
CA SER A 936 42.51 0.70 48.93
C SER A 936 43.84 1.08 49.57
N ALA A 937 43.81 1.26 50.88
CA ALA A 937 45.00 1.54 51.68
C ALA A 937 46.09 0.45 51.55
N THR A 938 45.69 -0.80 51.25
CA THR A 938 46.59 -1.95 51.21
C THR A 938 47.20 -2.19 49.83
N LYS A 939 46.64 -1.62 48.77
CA LYS A 939 47.10 -1.81 47.40
C LYS A 939 48.26 -0.85 47.09
N ILE A 940 49.24 -1.36 46.36
CA ILE A 940 50.31 -0.55 45.77
C ILE A 940 49.80 0.00 44.44
N TYR A 941 50.04 1.28 44.22
CA TYR A 941 49.70 1.99 42.99
C TYR A 941 50.97 2.50 42.31
N ASN A 942 51.09 2.27 41.02
CA ASN A 942 52.14 2.84 40.19
C ASN A 942 51.67 4.15 39.54
N THR A 943 52.61 4.94 39.03
CA THR A 943 52.30 6.13 38.23
C THR A 943 51.30 5.77 37.12
N GLY A 944 50.22 6.54 37.02
CA GLY A 944 49.16 6.34 36.04
C GLY A 944 47.99 5.48 36.51
N ASP A 945 48.12 4.72 37.61
CA ASP A 945 47.01 3.93 38.15
C ASP A 945 45.83 4.84 38.53
N VAL A 946 44.62 4.41 38.19
CA VAL A 946 43.38 5.18 38.43
C VAL A 946 42.51 4.46 39.45
N VAL A 947 41.95 5.23 40.39
CA VAL A 947 41.07 4.73 41.46
C VAL A 947 39.86 5.63 41.65
N SER A 948 38.78 5.08 42.20
CA SER A 948 37.66 5.85 42.74
C SER A 948 37.83 6.07 44.25
N TYR A 949 37.62 7.29 44.72
CA TYR A 949 37.66 7.63 46.16
C TYR A 949 36.76 8.84 46.46
N GLN A 950 35.84 8.66 47.41
CA GLN A 950 34.88 9.69 47.87
C GLN A 950 34.11 10.39 46.72
N GLY A 951 33.66 9.61 45.73
CA GLY A 951 32.90 10.12 44.58
C GLY A 951 33.76 10.83 43.52
N GLY A 952 35.07 10.94 43.72
CA GLY A 952 36.02 11.43 42.72
C GLY A 952 36.85 10.31 42.08
N THR A 953 37.34 10.57 40.88
CA THR A 953 38.30 9.71 40.17
C THR A 953 39.68 10.30 40.27
N TRP A 954 40.66 9.47 40.60
CA TRP A 954 41.99 9.91 40.97
C TRP A 954 43.05 9.13 40.23
N ARG A 955 44.04 9.83 39.68
CA ARG A 955 45.20 9.23 39.01
C ARG A 955 46.44 9.38 39.90
N ALA A 956 47.18 8.30 40.08
CA ALA A 956 48.45 8.31 40.79
C ALA A 956 49.50 9.05 39.95
N LEU A 957 50.08 10.11 40.50
CA LEU A 957 51.14 10.92 39.89
C LEU A 957 52.51 10.25 39.99
N TRP A 958 52.68 9.38 40.98
CA TRP A 958 53.88 8.57 41.20
C TRP A 958 53.53 7.31 42.01
N TRP A 959 54.50 6.42 42.19
CA TRP A 959 54.35 5.24 43.04
C TRP A 959 53.81 5.62 44.43
N THR A 960 52.75 4.98 44.87
CA THR A 960 52.15 5.27 46.18
C THR A 960 51.47 4.06 46.79
N GLN A 961 51.46 4.00 48.12
CA GLN A 961 50.71 3.05 48.93
C GLN A 961 50.20 3.79 50.16
N ASN A 962 48.94 3.54 50.54
CA ASN A 962 48.31 4.12 51.74
C ASN A 962 48.29 5.67 51.81
N GLN A 963 48.59 6.39 50.72
CA GLN A 963 48.31 7.83 50.63
C GLN A 963 46.92 8.01 50.02
N LYS A 964 46.03 8.68 50.75
CA LYS A 964 44.65 8.88 50.32
C LYS A 964 44.56 9.92 49.20
N PRO A 965 43.71 9.72 48.18
CA PRO A 965 43.38 10.80 47.26
C PRO A 965 42.68 11.97 47.99
N GLY A 966 42.95 13.21 47.58
CA GLY A 966 42.37 14.41 48.22
C GLY A 966 43.37 15.53 48.52
N ASP A 967 44.62 15.20 48.78
CA ASP A 967 45.66 16.19 49.09
C ASP A 967 46.09 16.95 47.82
N PRO A 968 45.97 18.30 47.76
CA PRO A 968 46.38 19.11 46.62
C PRO A 968 47.85 18.92 46.19
N TYR A 969 48.71 18.48 47.10
CA TYR A 969 50.13 18.21 46.84
C TYR A 969 50.49 16.73 46.93
N GLY A 970 49.52 15.86 47.21
CA GLY A 970 49.72 14.42 47.37
C GLY A 970 49.99 13.68 46.06
N ALA A 971 50.10 12.35 46.17
CA ALA A 971 50.36 11.44 45.05
C ALA A 971 49.20 11.26 44.08
N TRP A 972 48.09 11.94 44.29
CA TRP A 972 46.88 11.78 43.49
C TRP A 972 46.45 13.12 42.89
N GLU A 973 46.06 13.09 41.63
CA GLU A 973 45.30 14.18 41.01
C GLU A 973 43.88 13.74 40.71
N GLN A 974 42.93 14.65 40.90
CA GLN A 974 41.53 14.38 40.59
C GLN A 974 41.27 14.62 39.10
N LEU A 975 40.77 13.58 38.43
CA LEU A 975 40.29 13.66 37.05
C LEU A 975 38.81 14.07 37.07
N ALA A 976 38.55 15.31 36.68
CA ALA A 976 37.19 15.86 36.58
C ALA A 976 37.02 16.62 35.25
N THR A 977 35.83 16.53 34.67
CA THR A 977 35.42 17.18 33.42
C THR A 977 34.06 17.82 33.59
N ALA A 978 33.84 18.93 32.90
CA ALA A 978 32.59 19.64 32.83
C ALA A 978 31.63 18.89 31.88
N PRO A 979 30.32 19.19 31.91
CA PRO A 979 29.34 18.53 31.02
C PRO A 979 29.65 18.64 29.52
N ASP A 980 30.39 19.66 29.11
CA ASP A 980 30.81 19.89 27.71
C ASP A 980 32.14 19.17 27.35
N GLY A 981 32.65 18.30 28.22
CA GLY A 981 33.91 17.58 28.04
C GLY A 981 35.17 18.38 28.42
N THR A 982 35.05 19.69 28.72
CA THR A 982 36.21 20.50 29.12
C THR A 982 36.75 20.01 30.46
N THR A 983 38.08 19.91 30.62
CA THR A 983 38.68 19.58 31.91
C THR A 983 38.27 20.60 32.99
N LEU A 984 37.81 20.13 34.16
CA LEU A 984 37.54 21.00 35.31
C LEU A 984 38.82 21.28 36.10
N TRP A 985 38.91 22.50 36.64
CA TRP A 985 39.99 22.84 37.57
C TRP A 985 39.75 22.15 38.90
N THR A 986 40.75 21.42 39.39
CA THR A 986 40.75 20.84 40.73
C THR A 986 42.08 21.18 41.41
N ALA A 987 42.05 21.31 42.74
CA ALA A 987 43.23 21.70 43.53
C ALA A 987 44.42 20.73 43.35
N SER A 988 44.14 19.44 43.17
CA SER A 988 45.14 18.38 43.10
C SER A 988 45.69 18.11 41.70
N ARG A 989 45.03 18.61 40.64
CA ARG A 989 45.40 18.34 39.24
C ARG A 989 46.55 19.19 38.76
N ILE A 990 47.42 18.56 37.97
CA ILE A 990 48.55 19.22 37.32
C ILE A 990 48.09 19.72 35.95
N PHE A 991 48.47 20.95 35.62
CA PHE A 991 48.23 21.56 34.32
C PHE A 991 49.55 22.04 33.73
N ASN A 992 49.77 21.77 32.45
CA ASN A 992 50.92 22.22 31.68
C ASN A 992 50.56 23.45 30.84
N THR A 993 51.58 24.14 30.33
CA THR A 993 51.39 25.27 29.40
C THR A 993 50.47 24.88 28.24
N GLY A 994 49.42 25.67 28.00
CA GLY A 994 48.46 25.47 26.92
C GLY A 994 47.20 24.70 27.33
N ASP A 995 47.19 24.02 28.47
CA ASP A 995 46.01 23.27 28.93
C ASP A 995 44.82 24.21 29.15
N VAL A 996 43.66 23.82 28.59
CA VAL A 996 42.39 24.54 28.75
C VAL A 996 41.58 23.93 29.89
N VAL A 997 41.07 24.77 30.77
CA VAL A 997 40.30 24.35 31.94
C VAL A 997 39.03 25.18 32.11
N SER A 998 37.96 24.56 32.59
CA SER A 998 36.75 25.23 33.07
C SER A 998 36.84 25.46 34.58
N TYR A 999 36.65 26.71 35.01
CA TYR A 999 36.58 27.11 36.41
C TYR A 999 35.46 28.14 36.59
N GLN A 1000 34.50 27.86 37.48
CA GLN A 1000 33.33 28.72 37.73
C GLN A 1000 32.57 29.11 36.44
N GLY A 1001 32.44 28.16 35.50
CA GLY A 1001 31.72 28.36 34.24
C GLY A 1001 32.47 29.18 33.18
N LYS A 1002 33.76 29.51 33.40
CA LYS A 1002 34.61 30.21 32.44
C LYS A 1002 35.81 29.37 32.04
N ARG A 1003 36.29 29.52 30.80
CA ARG A 1003 37.46 28.81 30.28
C ARG A 1003 38.74 29.62 30.48
N TYR A 1004 39.81 28.94 30.86
CA TYR A 1004 41.14 29.50 31.06
C TYR A 1004 42.20 28.63 30.39
N VAL A 1005 43.28 29.25 29.91
CA VAL A 1005 44.47 28.56 29.40
C VAL A 1005 45.61 28.74 30.40
N ALA A 1006 46.27 27.64 30.75
CA ALA A 1006 47.49 27.66 31.55
C ALA A 1006 48.64 28.31 30.77
N GLN A 1007 49.31 29.29 31.37
CA GLN A 1007 50.46 29.99 30.79
C GLN A 1007 51.79 29.27 31.08
N TRP A 1008 51.85 28.49 32.16
CA TRP A 1008 52.96 27.63 32.54
C TRP A 1008 52.47 26.49 33.41
N TRP A 1009 53.37 25.57 33.79
CA TRP A 1009 53.06 24.48 34.71
C TRP A 1009 52.45 25.01 36.01
N THR A 1010 51.30 24.48 36.41
CA THR A 1010 50.62 24.90 37.63
C THR A 1010 49.89 23.74 38.30
N ARG A 1011 49.79 23.83 39.63
CA ARG A 1011 49.03 22.93 40.50
C ARG A 1011 48.55 23.71 41.71
N ASN A 1012 47.30 23.50 42.14
CA ASN A 1012 46.69 24.17 43.29
C ASN A 1012 46.75 25.72 43.26
N GLN A 1013 46.84 26.34 42.08
CA GLN A 1013 46.67 27.79 41.90
C GLN A 1013 45.42 28.00 41.06
N ALA A 1014 44.37 28.59 41.62
CA ALA A 1014 43.09 28.76 40.93
C ALA A 1014 43.15 29.92 39.92
N PRO A 1015 42.38 29.86 38.82
CA PRO A 1015 42.20 31.01 37.94
C PRO A 1015 41.60 32.22 38.68
N GLY A 1016 42.11 33.42 38.41
CA GLY A 1016 41.60 34.68 39.00
C GLY A 1016 42.67 35.67 39.46
N ASP A 1017 43.92 35.24 39.63
CA ASP A 1017 45.05 36.13 39.90
C ASP A 1017 45.57 36.74 38.57
N PRO A 1018 45.61 38.09 38.42
CA PRO A 1018 46.14 38.75 37.23
C PRO A 1018 47.60 38.43 36.92
N TRP A 1019 48.38 38.01 37.92
CA TRP A 1019 49.77 37.57 37.78
C TRP A 1019 49.92 36.05 37.93
N GLY A 1020 48.80 35.33 37.97
CA GLY A 1020 48.73 33.89 38.12
C GLY A 1020 48.98 33.15 36.80
N PRO A 1021 49.00 31.80 36.87
CA PRO A 1021 49.32 30.95 35.73
C PRO A 1021 48.20 30.83 34.70
N TRP A 1022 47.13 31.61 34.80
CA TRP A 1022 45.90 31.43 34.01
C TRP A 1022 45.54 32.70 33.26
N LYS A 1023 45.32 32.58 31.95
CA LYS A 1023 44.69 33.63 31.13
C LYS A 1023 43.28 33.19 30.70
N PRO A 1024 42.30 34.10 30.57
CA PRO A 1024 41.02 33.76 29.95
C PRO A 1024 41.23 33.14 28.57
N ALA A 1025 40.55 32.04 28.28
CA ALA A 1025 40.49 31.47 26.94
C ALA A 1025 39.40 32.19 26.13
N ALA A 1026 39.63 32.39 24.83
CA ALA A 1026 38.67 33.00 23.92
C ALA A 1026 37.44 32.11 23.70
#